data_AF-W4N6I5-F1
#
_entry.id   AF-W4N6I5-F1
#
_cell.length_a   1.000
_cell.length_b   1.000
_cell.length_c   1.000
_cell.angle_alpha   90.00
_cell.angle_beta   90.00
_cell.angle_gamma   90.00
#
_symmetry.space_group_name_H-M   'P 1'
#
loop_
_entity.id
_entity.type
_entity.pdbx_description
1 polymer ?
#
loop_
_entity_poly.entity_id
_entity_poly.type
_entity_poly.pdbx_seq_one_letter_code
_entity_poly.pdbx_strand_id
1 'polypeptide(L)'
;MADGEYVTGFTVTSAEKLEKSIVFSYQTTGIVTGTSNQYYYDNKGQVNDSPTKTAQVTYTPKQPNWSITKTDALDSSKSSTEHAYHELKCQAGQQTTTDIGDTVCNDPYMEWNIKVQQANFSSVNDYTSDLTITETLPENVSLLNGANTDNAGLLLQMKNLYDQPIGDAFPLSIPDDGQTSTTTYQWNPNFWENGIYYSDIPLSFKVSRNGNQLSIVVSKEVLKALNTYVYNKGNLSFSLTVRAGFDSTKLDLTKSWKNAQVFKNTVNLNDGSSKKGTDATQTQTITKNDDWNAVRKSYGQIESNVIPYAVVVNPYGKDLDPSSETVTLVDTMTYTHNSDNNLSVSLRDVKVYRYDKNKKNDDGTACKDSQCIGEEVPLEEYSYQYEHSGDTQRTNTLTFTLPDATPLVVTYNYRYAGKLGNHNGNTIANKASMEGVSSSGTSVKVAVNDTSAGATHNLLRFHKVDEKDYSITLSGVKFALYAWNPEANNGQGDYESACPTTDDGENQYLETDKDGMLLISAKASQSEGSEDSCSGNTASINSNVAYKLVEVEAHSGYEKTDQPYYFMIVDDDTSKWPVKKPKDFESTYEITGIYNDYFTNKKIHCGRAAINRRNGRRVVHWRRSADSDGGELRAGRIPQERQT
;
A
#
# COMPACT_ATOMS: atom_id res chain seq x y z
N MET A 1 13.42 34.42 -7.86
CA MET A 1 14.50 35.28 -8.41
C MET A 1 14.79 36.34 -7.38
N ALA A 2 16.07 36.61 -7.12
CA ALA A 2 16.57 37.34 -5.96
C ALA A 2 16.04 38.78 -5.84
N ASP A 3 15.71 39.18 -4.61
CA ASP A 3 15.45 40.56 -4.18
C ASP A 3 16.72 41.41 -4.42
N GLY A 4 16.82 41.99 -5.60
CA GLY A 4 17.71 43.10 -5.87
C GLY A 4 16.93 44.39 -5.63
N GLU A 5 17.29 45.14 -4.58
CA GLU A 5 16.95 46.55 -4.50
C GLU A 5 17.59 47.27 -5.69
N TYR A 6 16.82 47.47 -6.76
CA TYR A 6 17.23 48.36 -7.84
C TYR A 6 17.11 49.79 -7.33
N VAL A 7 18.17 50.31 -6.71
CA VAL A 7 18.31 51.73 -6.42
C VAL A 7 18.80 52.42 -7.69
N THR A 8 17.89 53.03 -8.44
CA THR A 8 18.26 54.01 -9.47
C THR A 8 18.12 55.42 -8.89
N GLY A 9 19.25 56.04 -8.55
CA GLY A 9 19.33 57.45 -8.15
C GLY A 9 20.18 58.25 -9.12
N PHE A 10 20.05 59.56 -9.10
CA PHE A 10 20.93 60.47 -9.83
C PHE A 10 21.19 61.72 -8.98
N THR A 11 22.32 62.39 -9.22
CA THR A 11 22.67 63.64 -8.56
C THR A 11 22.68 64.76 -9.60
N VAL A 12 21.98 65.85 -9.30
CA VAL A 12 22.02 67.07 -10.12
C VAL A 12 22.87 68.09 -9.39
N THR A 13 23.92 68.59 -10.04
CA THR A 13 24.76 69.69 -9.55
C THR A 13 24.54 70.94 -10.40
N SER A 14 24.43 72.10 -9.75
CA SER A 14 24.29 73.39 -10.41
C SER A 14 25.39 74.33 -9.90
N ALA A 15 26.06 75.03 -10.82
CA ALA A 15 27.08 76.02 -10.48
C ALA A 15 26.46 77.34 -9.97
N GLU A 16 25.19 77.58 -10.28
CA GLU A 16 24.43 78.75 -9.84
C GLU A 16 23.31 78.35 -8.87
N LYS A 17 22.87 79.31 -8.06
CA LYS A 17 21.79 79.09 -7.08
C LYS A 17 20.49 78.73 -7.81
N LEU A 18 19.93 77.56 -7.49
CA LEU A 18 18.64 77.11 -8.02
C LEU A 18 17.50 77.92 -7.40
N GLU A 19 16.78 78.70 -8.22
CA GLU A 19 15.59 79.47 -7.81
C GLU A 19 14.26 78.82 -8.24
N LYS A 20 14.32 77.65 -8.90
CA LYS A 20 13.15 76.93 -9.43
C LYS A 20 13.15 75.46 -9.02
N SER A 21 11.96 74.87 -9.01
CA SER A 21 11.75 73.44 -8.73
C SER A 21 12.29 72.55 -9.84
N ILE A 22 12.86 71.40 -9.46
CA ILE A 22 13.22 70.33 -10.40
C ILE A 22 12.13 69.25 -10.32
N VAL A 23 11.63 68.80 -11.48
CA VAL A 23 10.56 67.79 -11.59
C VAL A 23 11.10 66.60 -12.36
N PHE A 24 10.84 65.39 -11.86
CA PHE A 24 11.18 64.13 -12.52
C PHE A 24 9.92 63.28 -12.68
N SER A 25 9.84 62.54 -13.78
CA SER A 25 8.75 61.60 -14.06
C SER A 25 9.33 60.25 -14.48
N TYR A 26 8.83 59.17 -13.87
CA TYR A 26 9.17 57.81 -14.24
C TYR A 26 8.01 57.17 -15.01
N GLN A 27 8.30 56.43 -16.08
CA GLN A 27 7.33 55.51 -16.70
C GLN A 27 7.68 54.09 -16.30
N THR A 28 6.74 53.39 -15.68
CA THR A 28 6.88 51.96 -15.36
C THR A 28 6.14 51.14 -16.42
N THR A 29 6.80 50.11 -16.96
CA THR A 29 6.26 49.27 -18.05
C THR A 29 5.98 47.83 -17.62
N GLY A 30 6.23 47.48 -16.35
CA GLY A 30 5.99 46.15 -15.78
C GLY A 30 4.59 46.01 -15.17
N ILE A 31 3.98 44.84 -15.31
CA ILE A 31 2.80 44.46 -14.54
C ILE A 31 3.28 44.06 -13.13
N VAL A 32 2.90 44.83 -12.11
CA VAL A 32 3.21 44.50 -10.71
C VAL A 32 2.23 43.44 -10.24
N THR A 33 2.61 42.17 -10.37
CA THR A 33 1.84 41.04 -9.84
C THR A 33 2.37 40.68 -8.46
N GLY A 34 1.50 40.60 -7.46
CA GLY A 34 1.81 39.86 -6.26
C GLY A 34 0.65 39.79 -5.27
N THR A 35 0.87 39.06 -4.18
CA THR A 35 -0.18 38.60 -3.25
C THR A 35 -0.52 39.64 -2.17
N SER A 36 0.24 40.73 -2.08
CA SER A 36 0.00 41.79 -1.10
C SER A 36 -1.09 42.75 -1.58
N ASN A 37 -1.97 43.16 -0.65
CA ASN A 37 -3.04 44.12 -0.93
C ASN A 37 -2.51 45.54 -1.27
N GLN A 38 -1.23 45.80 -1.00
CA GLN A 38 -0.61 47.10 -1.20
C GLN A 38 0.91 46.97 -1.38
N TYR A 39 1.44 47.70 -2.35
CA TYR A 39 2.87 47.90 -2.60
C TYR A 39 3.21 49.37 -2.37
N TYR A 40 4.38 49.62 -1.78
CA TYR A 40 4.88 50.96 -1.49
C TYR A 40 6.16 51.21 -2.28
N TYR A 41 6.21 52.34 -2.99
CA TYR A 41 7.38 52.80 -3.71
C TYR A 41 7.84 54.11 -3.09
N ASP A 42 9.00 54.09 -2.45
CA ASP A 42 9.58 55.26 -1.81
C ASP A 42 10.58 55.95 -2.75
N ASN A 43 10.41 57.26 -2.94
CA ASN A 43 11.41 58.12 -3.55
C ASN A 43 12.02 59.04 -2.48
N LYS A 44 13.35 59.04 -2.36
CA LYS A 44 14.09 59.84 -1.39
C LYS A 44 14.90 60.91 -2.11
N GLY A 45 14.84 62.16 -1.65
CA GLY A 45 15.59 63.28 -2.21
C GLY A 45 16.27 64.09 -1.11
N GLN A 46 17.48 64.57 -1.40
CA GLN A 46 18.27 65.40 -0.49
C GLN A 46 18.94 66.53 -1.27
N VAL A 47 19.00 67.73 -0.68
CA VAL A 47 19.71 68.89 -1.26
C VAL A 47 20.84 69.26 -0.30
N ASN A 48 22.09 69.03 -0.74
CA ASN A 48 23.30 69.21 0.06
C ASN A 48 23.16 68.51 1.43
N ASP A 49 23.54 69.18 2.52
CA ASP A 49 23.46 68.65 3.90
C ASP A 49 22.07 68.78 4.54
N SER A 50 21.03 69.11 3.76
CA SER A 50 19.67 69.18 4.30
C SER A 50 19.16 67.77 4.66
N PRO A 51 18.20 67.63 5.59
CA PRO A 51 17.57 66.34 5.85
C PRO A 51 16.90 65.75 4.61
N THR A 52 17.09 64.45 4.41
CA THR A 52 16.43 63.69 3.33
C THR A 52 14.90 63.79 3.47
N LYS A 53 14.23 64.05 2.35
CA LYS A 53 12.78 64.00 2.23
C LYS A 53 12.39 62.73 1.50
N THR A 54 11.36 62.05 2.00
CA THR A 54 10.80 60.84 1.38
C THR A 54 9.39 61.14 0.89
N ALA A 55 9.07 60.73 -0.33
CA ALA A 55 7.72 60.67 -0.87
C ALA A 55 7.40 59.21 -1.18
N GLN A 56 6.19 58.76 -0.86
CA GLN A 56 5.76 57.39 -1.07
C GLN A 56 4.60 57.35 -2.07
N VAL A 57 4.68 56.43 -3.03
CA VAL A 57 3.58 56.07 -3.91
C VAL A 57 3.03 54.73 -3.47
N THR A 58 1.73 54.67 -3.22
CA THR A 58 0.99 53.44 -2.96
C THR A 58 0.44 52.87 -4.26
N TYR A 59 0.63 51.57 -4.48
CA TYR A 59 0.00 50.82 -5.55
C TYR A 59 -0.80 49.64 -4.96
N THR A 60 -2.08 49.53 -5.30
CA THR A 60 -2.91 48.38 -4.98
C THR A 60 -3.13 47.58 -6.26
N PRO A 61 -2.63 46.34 -6.37
CA PRO A 61 -2.88 45.49 -7.52
C PRO A 61 -4.38 45.26 -7.68
N LYS A 62 -4.88 45.29 -8.92
CA LYS A 62 -6.27 44.91 -9.19
C LYS A 62 -6.43 43.42 -8.88
N GLN A 63 -7.31 43.09 -7.94
CA GLN A 63 -7.65 41.70 -7.63
C GLN A 63 -8.34 41.06 -8.84
N PRO A 64 -8.07 39.79 -9.16
CA PRO A 64 -8.70 39.12 -10.30
C PRO A 64 -10.20 39.01 -10.06
N ASN A 65 -11.01 39.27 -11.10
CA ASN A 65 -12.46 39.25 -10.96
C ASN A 65 -13.01 37.81 -10.86
N TRP A 66 -12.21 36.84 -11.27
CA TRP A 66 -12.51 35.41 -11.22
C TRP A 66 -11.34 34.62 -10.64
N SER A 67 -11.63 33.51 -9.97
CA SER A 67 -10.66 32.50 -9.58
C SER A 67 -10.89 31.21 -10.35
N ILE A 68 -9.84 30.39 -10.47
CA ILE A 68 -9.89 29.10 -11.12
C ILE A 68 -9.21 28.06 -10.24
N THR A 69 -9.83 26.89 -10.13
CA THR A 69 -9.23 25.71 -9.53
C THR A 69 -9.40 24.51 -10.45
N LYS A 70 -8.49 23.55 -10.31
CA LYS A 70 -8.49 22.31 -11.06
C LYS A 70 -8.23 21.15 -10.12
N THR A 71 -9.09 20.14 -10.15
CA THR A 71 -9.01 18.99 -9.24
C THR A 71 -9.28 17.70 -9.99
N ASP A 72 -8.73 16.61 -9.49
CA ASP A 72 -9.14 15.27 -9.91
C ASP A 72 -10.62 15.04 -9.56
N ALA A 73 -11.32 14.26 -10.36
CA ALA A 73 -12.68 13.83 -10.04
C ALA A 73 -12.72 12.66 -9.04
N LEU A 74 -11.66 11.84 -8.98
CA LEU A 74 -11.53 10.73 -8.03
C LEU A 74 -10.99 11.16 -6.66
N ASP A 75 -10.11 12.17 -6.61
CA ASP A 75 -9.60 12.77 -5.37
C ASP A 75 -9.57 14.30 -5.48
N SER A 76 -10.67 14.93 -5.08
CA SER A 76 -10.88 16.38 -5.20
C SER A 76 -10.02 17.24 -4.26
N SER A 77 -9.20 16.62 -3.40
CA SER A 77 -8.45 17.31 -2.34
C SER A 77 -7.00 17.65 -2.71
N LYS A 78 -6.47 17.11 -3.80
CA LYS A 78 -5.04 17.20 -4.15
C LYS A 78 -4.77 17.76 -5.55
N SER A 79 -3.65 18.46 -5.67
CA SER A 79 -3.13 18.96 -6.95
C SER A 79 -2.39 17.89 -7.76
N SER A 80 -2.00 16.79 -7.11
CA SER A 80 -1.39 15.61 -7.72
C SER A 80 -2.01 14.34 -7.14
N THR A 81 -2.35 13.40 -7.99
CA THR A 81 -3.02 12.14 -7.64
C THR A 81 -2.34 10.95 -8.32
N GLU A 82 -2.54 9.75 -7.75
CA GLU A 82 -2.01 8.50 -8.29
C GLU A 82 -3.15 7.49 -8.38
N HIS A 83 -3.28 6.81 -9.51
CA HIS A 83 -4.33 5.81 -9.75
C HIS A 83 -3.78 4.61 -10.50
N ALA A 84 -4.40 3.44 -10.32
CA ALA A 84 -4.19 2.33 -11.23
C ALA A 84 -5.17 2.39 -12.41
N TYR A 85 -4.70 2.00 -13.60
CA TYR A 85 -5.46 2.02 -14.85
C TYR A 85 -6.79 1.26 -14.75
N HIS A 86 -6.82 0.16 -13.99
CA HIS A 86 -8.01 -0.67 -13.79
C HIS A 86 -9.03 -0.06 -12.81
N GLU A 87 -8.65 0.95 -12.03
CA GLU A 87 -9.52 1.66 -11.08
C GLU A 87 -10.21 2.88 -11.69
N LEU A 88 -9.76 3.30 -12.88
CA LEU A 88 -10.35 4.43 -13.59
C LEU A 88 -11.78 4.13 -14.05
N LYS A 89 -12.57 5.21 -14.21
CA LYS A 89 -13.95 5.09 -14.70
C LYS A 89 -13.96 4.52 -16.11
N CYS A 90 -14.95 3.68 -16.38
CA CYS A 90 -15.10 3.01 -17.66
C CYS A 90 -16.11 3.71 -18.56
N GLN A 91 -15.82 3.79 -19.85
CA GLN A 91 -16.82 4.24 -20.82
C GLN A 91 -18.03 3.29 -20.86
N ALA A 92 -19.22 3.87 -21.06
CA ALA A 92 -20.47 3.12 -21.11
C ALA A 92 -20.42 2.04 -22.21
N GLY A 93 -20.75 0.80 -21.84
CA GLY A 93 -20.73 -0.35 -22.76
C GLY A 93 -19.34 -0.93 -23.04
N GLN A 94 -18.27 -0.41 -22.42
CA GLN A 94 -16.89 -0.89 -22.60
C GLN A 94 -16.41 -1.80 -21.46
N GLN A 95 -17.35 -2.34 -20.68
CA GLN A 95 -17.06 -3.32 -19.64
C GLN A 95 -17.31 -4.73 -20.16
N THR A 96 -16.38 -5.63 -19.89
CA THR A 96 -16.51 -7.06 -20.18
C THR A 96 -16.31 -7.86 -18.91
N THR A 97 -17.11 -8.90 -18.74
CA THR A 97 -16.90 -9.89 -17.67
C THR A 97 -15.97 -10.99 -18.17
N THR A 98 -14.92 -11.30 -17.42
CA THR A 98 -14.00 -12.38 -17.74
C THR A 98 -14.60 -13.74 -17.43
N ASP A 99 -13.96 -14.81 -17.92
CA ASP A 99 -14.37 -16.19 -17.67
C ASP A 99 -14.39 -16.61 -16.19
N ILE A 100 -13.81 -15.80 -15.29
CA ILE A 100 -13.81 -16.02 -13.85
C ILE A 100 -14.63 -14.98 -13.08
N GLY A 101 -15.39 -14.14 -13.79
CA GLY A 101 -16.37 -13.22 -13.20
C GLY A 101 -15.89 -11.81 -12.88
N ASP A 102 -14.66 -11.44 -13.24
CA ASP A 102 -14.19 -10.06 -13.05
C ASP A 102 -14.77 -9.14 -14.10
N THR A 103 -15.11 -7.93 -13.70
CA THR A 103 -15.41 -6.85 -14.64
C THR A 103 -14.13 -6.12 -15.02
N VAL A 104 -13.76 -6.16 -16.28
CA VAL A 104 -12.62 -5.42 -16.85
C VAL A 104 -13.15 -4.26 -17.67
N CYS A 105 -12.54 -3.09 -17.50
CA CYS A 105 -12.77 -1.95 -18.36
C CYS A 105 -11.82 -1.99 -19.56
N ASN A 106 -12.36 -2.06 -20.78
CA ASN A 106 -11.57 -2.07 -22.01
C ASN A 106 -11.18 -0.65 -22.47
N ASP A 107 -11.96 0.36 -22.09
CA ASP A 107 -11.72 1.75 -22.47
C ASP A 107 -11.95 2.69 -21.26
N PRO A 108 -11.00 2.72 -20.31
CA PRO A 108 -11.06 3.62 -19.17
C PRO A 108 -10.68 5.04 -19.58
N TYR A 109 -11.17 6.01 -18.81
CA TYR A 109 -10.89 7.42 -19.05
C TYR A 109 -10.52 8.15 -17.77
N MET A 110 -9.72 9.20 -17.95
CA MET A 110 -9.40 10.17 -16.92
C MET A 110 -10.50 11.22 -16.84
N GLU A 111 -10.83 11.67 -15.63
CA GLU A 111 -11.82 12.72 -15.39
C GLU A 111 -11.26 13.75 -14.40
N TRP A 112 -11.43 15.03 -14.72
CA TRP A 112 -11.06 16.12 -13.83
C TRP A 112 -12.04 17.27 -13.93
N ASN A 113 -12.08 18.10 -12.90
CA ASN A 113 -12.99 19.22 -12.79
C ASN A 113 -12.22 20.53 -12.78
N ILE A 114 -12.72 21.50 -13.53
CA ILE A 114 -12.28 22.89 -13.51
C ILE A 114 -13.41 23.70 -12.90
N LYS A 115 -13.15 24.37 -11.79
CA LYS A 115 -14.11 25.29 -11.17
C LYS A 115 -13.63 26.72 -11.38
N VAL A 116 -14.49 27.51 -12.00
CA VAL A 116 -14.28 28.95 -12.20
C VAL A 116 -15.29 29.69 -11.33
N GLN A 117 -14.80 30.54 -10.42
CA GLN A 117 -15.64 31.20 -9.42
C GLN A 117 -15.50 32.71 -9.53
N GLN A 118 -16.63 33.39 -9.59
CA GLN A 118 -16.70 34.84 -9.51
C GLN A 118 -16.21 35.34 -8.15
N ALA A 119 -15.42 36.40 -8.12
CA ALA A 119 -14.83 36.96 -6.91
C ALA A 119 -15.16 38.45 -6.69
N ASN A 120 -14.80 39.33 -7.64
CA ASN A 120 -14.82 40.79 -7.43
C ASN A 120 -15.77 41.52 -8.38
N PHE A 121 -17.07 41.26 -8.27
CA PHE A 121 -18.09 41.95 -9.06
C PHE A 121 -19.14 42.57 -8.14
N SER A 122 -19.52 43.81 -8.44
CA SER A 122 -20.49 44.59 -7.68
C SER A 122 -21.78 44.85 -8.45
N SER A 123 -21.76 44.69 -9.78
CA SER A 123 -22.88 44.96 -10.67
C SER A 123 -22.84 44.13 -11.96
N VAL A 124 -23.99 43.98 -12.63
CA VAL A 124 -24.11 43.38 -13.97
C VAL A 124 -23.26 44.13 -15.02
N ASN A 125 -23.04 45.43 -14.82
CA ASN A 125 -22.25 46.25 -15.75
C ASN A 125 -20.74 45.98 -15.68
N ASP A 126 -20.27 45.28 -14.66
CA ASP A 126 -18.85 44.98 -14.46
C ASP A 126 -18.35 43.90 -15.46
N TYR A 127 -19.26 43.16 -16.12
CA TYR A 127 -18.92 42.26 -17.24
C TYR A 127 -18.69 43.05 -18.53
N THR A 128 -17.43 43.40 -18.78
CA THR A 128 -17.01 44.21 -19.94
C THR A 128 -16.44 43.38 -21.09
N SER A 129 -16.13 42.11 -20.84
CA SER A 129 -15.40 41.19 -21.71
C SER A 129 -15.91 39.76 -21.53
N ASP A 130 -15.61 38.92 -22.52
CA ASP A 130 -15.92 37.49 -22.46
C ASP A 130 -15.01 36.77 -21.45
N LEU A 131 -15.53 35.71 -20.85
CA LEU A 131 -14.77 34.82 -19.98
C LEU A 131 -14.29 33.63 -20.82
N THR A 132 -12.97 33.46 -20.91
CA THR A 132 -12.34 32.42 -21.71
C THR A 132 -11.61 31.44 -20.80
N ILE A 133 -12.01 30.17 -20.85
CA ILE A 133 -11.38 29.05 -20.15
C ILE A 133 -10.59 28.27 -21.20
N THR A 134 -9.27 28.33 -21.12
CA THR A 134 -8.38 27.65 -22.06
C THR A 134 -7.77 26.41 -21.41
N GLU A 135 -8.33 25.26 -21.72
CA GLU A 135 -7.89 23.96 -21.23
C GLU A 135 -6.83 23.38 -22.17
N THR A 136 -5.69 22.96 -21.64
CA THR A 136 -4.64 22.27 -22.40
C THR A 136 -4.54 20.82 -21.95
N LEU A 137 -5.07 19.91 -22.79
CA LEU A 137 -5.06 18.48 -22.54
C LEU A 137 -3.62 17.96 -22.43
N PRO A 138 -3.37 16.96 -21.56
CA PRO A 138 -2.07 16.31 -21.50
C PRO A 138 -1.79 15.56 -22.82
N GLU A 139 -0.53 15.21 -23.04
CA GLU A 139 -0.18 14.33 -24.16
C GLU A 139 -0.80 12.93 -23.96
N ASN A 140 -0.92 12.17 -25.05
CA ASN A 140 -1.39 10.78 -25.06
C ASN A 140 -2.83 10.55 -24.58
N VAL A 141 -3.65 11.60 -24.52
CA VAL A 141 -5.09 11.47 -24.28
C VAL A 141 -5.90 12.14 -25.40
N SER A 142 -7.15 11.72 -25.54
CA SER A 142 -8.14 12.33 -26.43
C SER A 142 -9.45 12.52 -25.69
N LEU A 143 -10.11 13.66 -25.91
CA LEU A 143 -11.44 13.89 -25.33
C LEU A 143 -12.43 12.81 -25.78
N LEU A 144 -13.31 12.44 -24.87
CA LEU A 144 -14.48 11.65 -25.23
C LEU A 144 -15.41 12.45 -26.16
N ASN A 145 -16.02 11.77 -27.12
CA ASN A 145 -16.88 12.38 -28.15
C ASN A 145 -18.38 12.16 -27.89
N GLY A 146 -18.74 11.76 -26.68
CA GLY A 146 -20.13 11.53 -26.30
C GLY A 146 -20.99 12.79 -26.35
N ALA A 147 -22.26 12.61 -26.68
CA ALA A 147 -23.22 13.71 -26.84
C ALA A 147 -24.22 13.83 -25.67
N ASN A 148 -24.10 12.99 -24.64
CA ASN A 148 -24.95 13.03 -23.44
C ASN A 148 -24.11 13.27 -22.18
N THR A 149 -24.79 13.48 -21.05
CA THR A 149 -24.15 13.81 -19.77
C THR A 149 -23.23 12.69 -19.23
N ASP A 150 -23.46 11.45 -19.64
CA ASP A 150 -22.76 10.28 -19.10
C ASP A 150 -21.45 10.01 -19.84
N ASN A 151 -21.34 10.43 -21.11
CA ASN A 151 -20.19 10.13 -21.97
C ASN A 151 -19.55 11.34 -22.65
N ALA A 152 -20.02 12.57 -22.42
CA ALA A 152 -19.42 13.76 -23.01
C ALA A 152 -18.00 14.04 -22.50
N GLY A 153 -17.12 14.44 -23.42
CA GLY A 153 -15.75 14.88 -23.09
C GLY A 153 -15.70 16.23 -22.38
N LEU A 154 -16.68 17.10 -22.61
CA LEU A 154 -16.84 18.38 -21.94
C LEU A 154 -18.27 18.51 -21.42
N LEU A 155 -18.45 18.59 -20.12
CA LEU A 155 -19.73 18.76 -19.46
C LEU A 155 -19.70 20.04 -18.61
N LEU A 156 -20.59 20.99 -18.90
CA LEU A 156 -20.66 22.28 -18.21
C LEU A 156 -21.85 22.31 -17.26
N GLN A 157 -21.60 22.66 -16.00
CA GLN A 157 -22.62 22.97 -14.99
C GLN A 157 -22.44 24.41 -14.52
N MET A 158 -23.50 25.20 -14.66
CA MET A 158 -23.58 26.55 -14.11
C MET A 158 -24.04 26.46 -12.65
N LYS A 159 -23.49 27.29 -11.77
CA LYS A 159 -23.81 27.29 -10.33
C LYS A 159 -23.89 28.70 -9.75
N ASN A 160 -24.67 28.84 -8.69
CA ASN A 160 -24.81 30.09 -7.95
C ASN A 160 -23.84 30.18 -6.76
N LEU A 161 -24.00 31.22 -5.93
CA LEU A 161 -23.11 31.52 -4.81
C LEU A 161 -23.05 30.44 -3.73
N TYR A 162 -24.07 29.59 -3.63
CA TYR A 162 -24.15 28.48 -2.69
C TYR A 162 -23.74 27.14 -3.33
N ASP A 163 -23.03 27.20 -4.47
CA ASP A 163 -22.65 26.05 -5.30
C ASP A 163 -23.86 25.24 -5.81
N GLN A 164 -25.06 25.83 -5.80
CA GLN A 164 -26.27 25.15 -6.27
C GLN A 164 -26.38 25.24 -7.80
N PRO A 165 -26.83 24.16 -8.48
CA PRO A 165 -27.03 24.15 -9.92
C PRO A 165 -27.95 25.27 -10.41
N ILE A 166 -27.54 25.94 -11.48
CA ILE A 166 -28.37 26.84 -12.30
C ILE A 166 -28.72 26.04 -13.56
N GLY A 167 -29.88 25.39 -13.54
CA GLY A 167 -30.25 24.41 -14.57
C GLY A 167 -29.43 23.12 -14.51
N ASP A 168 -29.71 22.22 -15.43
CA ASP A 168 -29.03 20.94 -15.57
C ASP A 168 -27.64 21.10 -16.21
N ALA A 169 -26.74 20.16 -15.92
CA ALA A 169 -25.48 20.05 -16.64
C ALA A 169 -25.74 19.67 -18.11
N PHE A 170 -24.97 20.24 -19.03
CA PHE A 170 -25.14 19.99 -20.46
C PHE A 170 -23.80 19.80 -21.17
N PRO A 171 -23.75 18.89 -22.16
CA PRO A 171 -22.54 18.62 -22.92
C PRO A 171 -22.23 19.80 -23.85
N LEU A 172 -20.96 20.18 -23.92
CA LEU A 172 -20.48 21.14 -24.91
C LEU A 172 -20.06 20.40 -26.19
N SER A 173 -20.49 20.90 -27.34
CA SER A 173 -20.06 20.37 -28.63
C SER A 173 -18.56 20.58 -28.82
N ILE A 174 -17.79 19.52 -29.02
CA ILE A 174 -16.35 19.59 -29.26
C ILE A 174 -16.12 19.68 -30.78
N PRO A 175 -15.49 20.74 -31.30
CA PRO A 175 -15.21 20.85 -32.73
C PRO A 175 -13.98 20.01 -33.14
N ASP A 176 -13.87 19.77 -34.44
CA ASP A 176 -12.62 19.31 -35.05
C ASP A 176 -11.48 20.32 -34.84
N ASP A 177 -10.25 19.86 -35.02
CA ASP A 177 -9.08 20.72 -34.87
C ASP A 177 -9.11 21.91 -35.84
N GLY A 178 -8.75 23.09 -35.34
CA GLY A 178 -8.82 24.37 -36.07
C GLY A 178 -10.22 24.95 -36.23
N GLN A 179 -11.27 24.30 -35.71
CA GLN A 179 -12.66 24.76 -35.85
C GLN A 179 -13.24 25.32 -34.53
N THR A 180 -14.42 25.95 -34.66
CA THR A 180 -15.22 26.45 -33.54
C THR A 180 -16.65 25.91 -33.64
N SER A 181 -17.16 25.39 -32.54
CA SER A 181 -18.56 24.98 -32.38
C SER A 181 -19.30 25.98 -31.49
N THR A 182 -20.64 25.98 -31.57
CA THR A 182 -21.50 26.71 -30.63
C THR A 182 -22.55 25.77 -30.07
N THR A 183 -22.68 25.74 -28.75
CA THR A 183 -23.73 25.01 -28.04
C THR A 183 -24.73 26.01 -27.49
N THR A 184 -26.01 25.84 -27.79
CA THR A 184 -27.09 26.66 -27.25
C THR A 184 -27.85 25.86 -26.19
N TYR A 185 -27.81 26.32 -24.95
CA TYR A 185 -28.54 25.75 -23.82
C TYR A 185 -29.81 26.59 -23.56
N GLN A 186 -30.97 25.93 -23.51
CA GLN A 186 -32.22 26.59 -23.15
C GLN A 186 -32.33 26.61 -21.62
N TRP A 187 -32.11 27.78 -21.03
CA TRP A 187 -32.16 27.94 -19.59
C TRP A 187 -33.51 28.50 -19.14
N ASN A 188 -34.10 27.85 -18.14
CA ASN A 188 -35.42 28.21 -17.64
C ASN A 188 -35.34 28.81 -16.22
N PRO A 189 -35.07 30.13 -16.08
CA PRO A 189 -34.91 30.75 -14.77
C PRO A 189 -36.20 30.83 -13.95
N ASN A 190 -37.37 30.75 -14.61
CA ASN A 190 -38.69 30.87 -13.99
C ASN A 190 -38.81 32.11 -13.10
N PHE A 191 -38.34 33.26 -13.60
CA PHE A 191 -38.19 34.50 -12.84
C PHE A 191 -39.18 35.58 -13.32
N TRP A 192 -39.74 36.35 -12.37
CA TRP A 192 -40.63 37.48 -12.66
C TRP A 192 -39.90 38.80 -12.40
N GLU A 193 -39.82 39.67 -13.40
CA GLU A 193 -39.25 41.02 -13.25
C GLU A 193 -40.12 42.05 -13.98
N ASN A 194 -40.48 43.15 -13.31
CA ASN A 194 -41.28 44.25 -13.88
C ASN A 194 -42.58 43.79 -14.58
N GLY A 195 -43.22 42.73 -14.07
CA GLY A 195 -44.45 42.16 -14.64
C GLY A 195 -44.24 41.26 -15.86
N ILE A 196 -42.99 40.96 -16.23
CA ILE A 196 -42.63 40.04 -17.31
C ILE A 196 -42.11 38.73 -16.70
N TYR A 197 -42.61 37.60 -17.20
CA TYR A 197 -42.14 36.27 -16.82
C TYR A 197 -41.08 35.78 -17.80
N TYR A 198 -39.92 35.39 -17.27
CA TYR A 198 -38.82 34.82 -18.03
C TYR A 198 -38.76 33.32 -17.75
N SER A 199 -39.19 32.53 -18.73
CA SER A 199 -39.20 31.06 -18.66
C SER A 199 -38.19 30.40 -19.58
N ASP A 200 -37.72 31.07 -20.63
CA ASP A 200 -36.88 30.48 -21.68
C ASP A 200 -35.83 31.49 -22.16
N ILE A 201 -34.57 31.29 -21.78
CA ILE A 201 -33.45 32.14 -22.16
C ILE A 201 -32.39 31.28 -22.88
N PRO A 202 -32.13 31.51 -24.18
CA PRO A 202 -31.08 30.80 -24.89
C PRO A 202 -29.70 31.33 -24.49
N LEU A 203 -28.86 30.48 -23.91
CA LEU A 203 -27.47 30.78 -23.55
C LEU A 203 -26.54 30.10 -24.56
N SER A 204 -25.62 30.86 -25.17
CA SER A 204 -24.70 30.33 -26.19
C SER A 204 -23.27 30.26 -25.69
N PHE A 205 -22.67 29.07 -25.79
CA PHE A 205 -21.30 28.78 -25.38
C PHE A 205 -20.50 28.36 -26.61
N LYS A 206 -19.30 28.93 -26.78
CA LYS A 206 -18.43 28.59 -27.91
C LYS A 206 -17.27 27.74 -27.42
N VAL A 207 -16.92 26.71 -28.18
CA VAL A 207 -15.70 25.93 -27.97
C VAL A 207 -14.89 26.01 -29.25
N SER A 208 -13.61 26.34 -29.13
CA SER A 208 -12.66 26.28 -30.25
C SER A 208 -11.51 25.35 -29.90
N ARG A 209 -10.97 24.63 -30.89
CA ARG A 209 -9.91 23.64 -30.70
C ARG A 209 -8.69 23.99 -31.55
N ASN A 210 -7.52 23.92 -30.93
CA ASN A 210 -6.23 24.03 -31.60
C ASN A 210 -5.26 22.99 -31.00
N GLY A 211 -5.07 21.88 -31.69
CA GLY A 211 -4.37 20.69 -31.22
C GLY A 211 -5.00 20.12 -29.94
N ASN A 212 -4.21 20.12 -28.87
CA ASN A 212 -4.60 19.69 -27.53
C ASN A 212 -5.23 20.81 -26.68
N GLN A 213 -5.35 22.02 -27.22
CA GLN A 213 -5.88 23.16 -26.49
C GLN A 213 -7.34 23.44 -26.90
N LEU A 214 -8.19 23.61 -25.89
CA LEU A 214 -9.61 23.93 -26.03
C LEU A 214 -9.87 25.27 -25.38
N SER A 215 -10.49 26.19 -26.11
CA SER A 215 -10.91 27.47 -25.59
C SER A 215 -12.43 27.52 -25.51
N ILE A 216 -12.95 27.50 -24.28
CA ILE A 216 -14.36 27.59 -23.93
C ILE A 216 -14.67 29.04 -23.59
N VAL A 217 -15.56 29.67 -24.37
CA VAL A 217 -15.91 31.08 -24.22
C VAL A 217 -17.34 31.21 -23.72
N VAL A 218 -17.48 31.88 -22.56
CA VAL A 218 -18.75 32.37 -22.02
C VAL A 218 -18.83 33.86 -22.34
N SER A 219 -19.75 34.25 -23.21
CA SER A 219 -19.83 35.65 -23.64
C SER A 219 -20.28 36.57 -22.50
N LYS A 220 -19.87 37.83 -22.56
CA LYS A 220 -20.31 38.84 -21.57
C LYS A 220 -21.83 38.97 -21.50
N GLU A 221 -22.56 38.73 -22.60
CA GLU A 221 -24.02 38.73 -22.64
C GLU A 221 -24.62 37.57 -21.84
N VAL A 222 -24.03 36.37 -21.92
CA VAL A 222 -24.41 35.21 -21.10
C VAL A 222 -24.15 35.51 -19.62
N LEU A 223 -22.98 36.06 -19.28
CA LEU A 223 -22.65 36.45 -17.90
C LEU A 223 -23.65 37.49 -17.35
N LYS A 224 -24.03 38.47 -18.16
CA LYS A 224 -25.04 39.47 -17.81
C LYS A 224 -26.43 38.87 -17.63
N ALA A 225 -26.84 37.96 -18.50
CA ALA A 225 -28.13 37.28 -18.39
C ALA A 225 -28.20 36.45 -17.09
N LEU A 226 -27.19 35.62 -16.83
CA LEU A 226 -27.10 34.82 -15.62
C LEU A 226 -27.12 35.69 -14.36
N ASN A 227 -26.35 36.77 -14.32
CA ASN A 227 -26.32 37.64 -13.14
C ASN A 227 -27.61 38.47 -12.96
N THR A 228 -28.37 38.72 -14.03
CA THR A 228 -29.65 39.45 -13.96
C THR A 228 -30.74 38.58 -13.35
N TYR A 229 -30.87 37.34 -13.83
CA TYR A 229 -32.06 36.49 -13.58
C TYR A 229 -31.86 35.42 -12.49
N VAL A 230 -30.63 35.23 -11.97
CA VAL A 230 -30.39 34.35 -10.82
C VAL A 230 -30.73 35.08 -9.52
N TYR A 231 -31.48 34.42 -8.64
CA TYR A 231 -31.98 34.96 -7.35
C TYR A 231 -30.88 35.55 -6.44
N ASN A 232 -29.65 35.08 -6.61
CA ASN A 232 -28.47 35.43 -5.82
C ASN A 232 -27.44 36.18 -6.69
N LYS A 233 -27.74 37.45 -6.98
CA LYS A 233 -26.91 38.32 -7.83
C LYS A 233 -25.48 38.43 -7.27
N GLY A 234 -24.48 38.28 -8.13
CA GLY A 234 -23.10 38.65 -7.84
C GLY A 234 -22.11 37.54 -7.50
N ASN A 235 -22.39 36.25 -7.76
CA ASN A 235 -21.45 35.17 -7.46
C ASN A 235 -21.70 33.90 -8.32
N LEU A 236 -21.52 34.02 -9.62
CA LEU A 236 -21.60 32.93 -10.59
C LEU A 236 -20.41 31.98 -10.46
N SER A 237 -20.66 30.71 -10.76
CA SER A 237 -19.62 29.69 -10.82
C SER A 237 -19.88 28.76 -12.01
N PHE A 238 -18.82 28.30 -12.64
CA PHE A 238 -18.86 27.34 -13.72
C PHE A 238 -18.02 26.13 -13.31
N SER A 239 -18.64 24.95 -13.31
CA SER A 239 -17.96 23.67 -13.13
C SER A 239 -17.89 22.99 -14.49
N LEU A 240 -16.69 22.85 -15.04
CA LEU A 240 -16.42 22.12 -16.27
C LEU A 240 -15.78 20.78 -15.92
N THR A 241 -16.52 19.70 -16.17
CA THR A 241 -15.98 18.33 -16.11
C THR A 241 -15.38 18.00 -17.47
N VAL A 242 -14.14 17.51 -17.46
CA VAL A 242 -13.41 17.10 -18.65
C VAL A 242 -13.13 15.61 -18.55
N ARG A 243 -13.46 14.86 -19.61
CA ARG A 243 -13.21 13.41 -19.72
C ARG A 243 -12.36 13.12 -20.94
N ALA A 244 -11.25 12.42 -20.73
CA ALA A 244 -10.33 12.06 -21.80
C ALA A 244 -9.91 10.59 -21.68
N GLY A 245 -10.09 9.85 -22.77
CA GLY A 245 -9.58 8.48 -22.92
C GLY A 245 -8.12 8.47 -23.34
N PHE A 246 -7.46 7.33 -23.21
CA PHE A 246 -6.06 7.16 -23.60
C PHE A 246 -5.94 7.00 -25.12
N ASP A 247 -4.98 7.68 -25.74
CA ASP A 247 -4.71 7.58 -27.17
C ASP A 247 -3.85 6.34 -27.46
N SER A 248 -4.50 5.24 -27.84
CA SER A 248 -3.86 3.96 -28.14
C SER A 248 -2.88 4.00 -29.32
N THR A 249 -2.90 5.07 -30.13
CA THR A 249 -1.92 5.26 -31.21
C THR A 249 -0.59 5.84 -30.71
N LYS A 250 -0.61 6.49 -29.54
CA LYS A 250 0.57 7.12 -28.92
C LYS A 250 1.05 6.39 -27.67
N LEU A 251 0.17 5.62 -27.04
CA LEU A 251 0.44 4.88 -25.82
C LEU A 251 0.09 3.40 -26.03
N ASP A 252 1.03 2.49 -25.80
CA ASP A 252 0.76 1.06 -25.87
C ASP A 252 -0.12 0.63 -24.69
N LEU A 253 -1.39 0.36 -24.98
CA LEU A 253 -2.37 -0.10 -23.99
C LEU A 253 -2.46 -1.63 -23.94
N THR A 254 -1.71 -2.35 -24.79
CA THR A 254 -1.81 -3.81 -24.91
C THR A 254 -0.98 -4.57 -23.87
N LYS A 255 -0.12 -3.87 -23.13
CA LYS A 255 0.78 -4.45 -22.13
C LYS A 255 0.84 -3.61 -20.86
N SER A 256 1.36 -4.19 -19.79
CA SER A 256 1.73 -3.47 -18.57
C SER A 256 2.78 -2.38 -18.88
N TRP A 257 2.67 -1.25 -18.19
CA TRP A 257 3.65 -0.18 -18.32
C TRP A 257 4.78 -0.39 -17.32
N LYS A 258 6.03 -0.37 -17.83
CA LYS A 258 7.23 -0.47 -16.98
C LYS A 258 7.32 0.67 -15.96
N ASN A 259 6.89 1.86 -16.36
CA ASN A 259 6.87 3.05 -15.51
C ASN A 259 5.49 3.68 -15.55
N ALA A 260 5.08 4.27 -14.42
CA ALA A 260 3.88 5.09 -14.36
C ALA A 260 3.94 6.23 -15.40
N GLN A 261 2.78 6.55 -15.97
CA GLN A 261 2.64 7.66 -16.92
C GLN A 261 2.11 8.89 -16.17
N VAL A 262 2.72 10.04 -16.43
CA VAL A 262 2.39 11.30 -15.73
C VAL A 262 1.65 12.23 -16.68
N PHE A 263 0.41 12.54 -16.36
CA PHE A 263 -0.47 13.38 -17.15
C PHE A 263 -0.66 14.72 -16.43
N LYS A 264 0.11 15.72 -16.85
CA LYS A 264 -0.03 17.08 -16.36
C LYS A 264 -0.93 17.89 -17.29
N ASN A 265 -2.04 18.37 -16.76
CA ASN A 265 -2.94 19.26 -17.48
C ASN A 265 -2.90 20.66 -16.87
N THR A 266 -2.95 21.68 -17.72
CA THR A 266 -3.02 23.10 -17.31
C THR A 266 -4.27 23.75 -17.88
N VAL A 267 -4.94 24.58 -17.07
CA VAL A 267 -6.02 25.46 -17.51
C VAL A 267 -5.64 26.91 -17.28
N ASN A 268 -5.94 27.79 -18.23
CA ASN A 268 -5.79 29.23 -18.11
C ASN A 268 -7.17 29.90 -18.14
N LEU A 269 -7.40 30.83 -17.23
CA LEU A 269 -8.59 31.67 -17.18
C LEU A 269 -8.26 33.09 -17.60
N ASN A 270 -8.98 33.60 -18.60
CA ASN A 270 -8.85 34.99 -19.03
C ASN A 270 -10.22 35.68 -19.07
N ASP A 271 -10.33 36.81 -18.38
CA ASP A 271 -11.53 37.65 -18.31
C ASP A 271 -11.33 39.01 -18.99
N GLY A 272 -10.27 39.18 -19.78
CA GLY A 272 -9.90 40.43 -20.45
C GLY A 272 -9.23 41.48 -19.55
N SER A 273 -9.10 41.23 -18.23
CA SER A 273 -8.43 42.16 -17.31
C SER A 273 -6.90 42.13 -17.43
N SER A 274 -6.33 41.04 -17.95
CA SER A 274 -4.90 40.88 -18.19
C SER A 274 -4.62 40.07 -19.46
N LYS A 275 -3.45 40.27 -20.07
CA LYS A 275 -3.02 39.48 -21.24
C LYS A 275 -2.65 38.03 -20.89
N LYS A 276 -2.23 37.77 -19.65
CA LYS A 276 -1.71 36.46 -19.22
C LYS A 276 -2.78 35.55 -18.63
N GLY A 277 -3.83 36.09 -18.01
CA GLY A 277 -4.82 35.30 -17.28
C GLY A 277 -4.26 34.67 -16.01
N THR A 278 -5.01 33.71 -15.45
CA THR A 278 -4.66 32.96 -14.24
C THR A 278 -4.62 31.47 -14.56
N ASP A 279 -3.53 30.79 -14.17
CA ASP A 279 -3.35 29.36 -14.42
C ASP A 279 -3.75 28.50 -13.21
N ALA A 280 -4.27 27.30 -13.48
CA ALA A 280 -4.35 26.21 -12.52
C ALA A 280 -3.88 24.90 -13.17
N THR A 281 -3.28 24.01 -12.38
CA THR A 281 -2.70 22.75 -12.87
C THR A 281 -3.14 21.58 -12.00
N GLN A 282 -3.27 20.43 -12.63
CA GLN A 282 -3.49 19.16 -11.95
C GLN A 282 -2.65 18.09 -12.65
N THR A 283 -2.11 17.15 -11.86
CA THR A 283 -1.29 16.06 -12.35
C THR A 283 -1.88 14.73 -11.89
N GLN A 284 -2.03 13.77 -12.80
CA GLN A 284 -2.39 12.39 -12.46
C GLN A 284 -1.25 11.46 -12.88
N THR A 285 -0.85 10.57 -11.99
CA THR A 285 0.13 9.52 -12.27
C THR A 285 -0.60 8.20 -12.36
N ILE A 286 -0.57 7.57 -13.53
CA ILE A 286 -1.32 6.34 -13.81
C ILE A 286 -0.36 5.16 -13.95
N THR A 287 -0.58 4.10 -13.18
CA THR A 287 0.12 2.82 -13.35
C THR A 287 -0.77 1.84 -14.11
N LYS A 288 -0.20 1.07 -15.04
CA LYS A 288 -0.93 0.00 -15.73
C LYS A 288 -0.22 -1.33 -15.49
N ASN A 289 -0.91 -2.23 -14.82
CA ASN A 289 -0.50 -3.62 -14.70
C ASN A 289 -1.67 -4.52 -15.14
N ASP A 290 -1.45 -5.34 -16.15
CA ASP A 290 -2.44 -6.28 -16.68
C ASP A 290 -2.66 -7.50 -15.77
N ASP A 291 -1.79 -7.68 -14.79
CA ASP A 291 -1.85 -8.75 -13.80
C ASP A 291 -2.28 -8.21 -12.42
N TRP A 292 -2.97 -7.05 -12.41
CA TRP A 292 -3.48 -6.39 -11.21
C TRP A 292 -4.32 -7.33 -10.32
N ASN A 293 -5.02 -8.28 -10.92
CA ASN A 293 -5.92 -9.24 -10.26
C ASN A 293 -5.33 -10.65 -10.10
N ALA A 294 -4.01 -10.80 -10.29
CA ALA A 294 -3.31 -12.07 -10.14
C ALA A 294 -3.23 -12.54 -8.68
N VAL A 295 -3.35 -11.64 -7.70
CA VAL A 295 -3.36 -12.00 -6.28
C VAL A 295 -4.63 -11.44 -5.65
N ARG A 296 -5.45 -12.30 -5.03
CA ARG A 296 -6.66 -11.87 -4.31
C ARG A 296 -6.72 -12.52 -2.95
N LYS A 297 -6.68 -11.68 -1.94
CA LYS A 297 -6.69 -12.12 -0.56
C LYS A 297 -8.08 -12.05 0.04
N SER A 298 -8.42 -13.08 0.79
CA SER A 298 -9.63 -13.17 1.60
C SER A 298 -9.34 -13.82 2.94
N TYR A 299 -10.28 -13.69 3.87
CA TYR A 299 -10.29 -14.46 5.11
C TYR A 299 -11.67 -15.09 5.29
N GLY A 300 -11.72 -16.26 5.95
CA GLY A 300 -12.95 -16.99 6.23
C GLY A 300 -13.53 -16.67 7.61
N GLN A 301 -14.50 -17.47 8.04
CA GLN A 301 -15.12 -17.34 9.36
C GLN A 301 -14.09 -17.63 10.48
N ILE A 302 -13.98 -16.70 11.43
CA ILE A 302 -13.09 -16.85 12.59
C ILE A 302 -13.78 -17.70 13.64
N GLU A 303 -13.15 -18.82 14.00
CA GLU A 303 -13.65 -19.74 15.03
C GLU A 303 -12.51 -20.21 15.92
N SER A 304 -12.78 -20.36 17.22
CA SER A 304 -11.82 -20.89 18.19
C SER A 304 -10.42 -20.24 18.15
N ASN A 305 -10.42 -18.91 18.02
CA ASN A 305 -9.24 -18.05 17.85
C ASN A 305 -8.33 -18.44 16.67
N VAL A 306 -8.93 -18.88 15.57
CA VAL A 306 -8.25 -19.20 14.31
C VAL A 306 -8.77 -18.28 13.22
N ILE A 307 -7.83 -17.68 12.49
CA ILE A 307 -8.10 -16.81 11.34
C ILE A 307 -7.71 -17.58 10.08
N PRO A 308 -8.69 -18.13 9.35
CA PRO A 308 -8.44 -18.74 8.05
C PRO A 308 -8.20 -17.66 7.01
N TYR A 309 -7.10 -17.75 6.30
CA TYR A 309 -6.80 -16.94 5.13
C TYR A 309 -6.77 -17.80 3.87
N ALA A 310 -7.16 -17.17 2.76
CA ALA A 310 -7.03 -17.74 1.43
C ALA A 310 -6.54 -16.67 0.45
N VAL A 311 -5.61 -17.05 -0.41
CA VAL A 311 -5.09 -16.23 -1.49
C VAL A 311 -5.34 -16.96 -2.81
N VAL A 312 -6.18 -16.38 -3.67
CA VAL A 312 -6.30 -16.82 -5.05
C VAL A 312 -5.11 -16.27 -5.81
N VAL A 313 -4.37 -17.15 -6.47
CA VAL A 313 -3.13 -16.84 -7.18
C VAL A 313 -3.29 -17.21 -8.65
N ASN A 314 -3.00 -16.24 -9.51
CA ASN A 314 -3.01 -16.34 -10.96
C ASN A 314 -4.25 -17.09 -11.51
N PRO A 315 -5.49 -16.66 -11.20
CA PRO A 315 -6.69 -17.44 -11.53
C PRO A 315 -6.94 -17.59 -13.04
N TYR A 316 -6.21 -16.82 -13.87
CA TYR A 316 -6.24 -16.88 -15.32
C TYR A 316 -5.19 -17.84 -15.93
N GLY A 317 -4.24 -18.34 -15.13
CA GLY A 317 -3.17 -19.21 -15.61
C GLY A 317 -2.25 -18.53 -16.60
N LYS A 318 -1.98 -17.23 -16.41
CA LYS A 318 -1.05 -16.47 -17.25
C LYS A 318 0.38 -16.84 -16.91
N ASP A 319 1.26 -16.83 -17.89
CA ASP A 319 2.71 -16.82 -17.66
C ASP A 319 3.10 -15.45 -17.07
N LEU A 320 3.40 -15.40 -15.77
CA LEU A 320 3.65 -14.16 -15.04
C LEU A 320 5.15 -13.81 -15.03
N ASP A 321 6.02 -14.82 -15.06
CA ASP A 321 7.46 -14.67 -15.24
C ASP A 321 7.99 -15.58 -16.37
N PRO A 322 8.07 -15.06 -17.60
CA PRO A 322 8.56 -15.83 -18.75
C PRO A 322 10.00 -16.34 -18.64
N SER A 323 10.73 -15.94 -17.60
CA SER A 323 12.10 -16.38 -17.33
C SER A 323 12.21 -17.51 -16.29
N SER A 324 11.09 -17.91 -15.67
CA SER A 324 11.01 -18.86 -14.57
C SER A 324 9.79 -19.78 -14.71
N GLU A 325 9.89 -21.02 -14.23
CA GLU A 325 8.73 -21.93 -14.14
C GLU A 325 7.96 -21.76 -12.82
N THR A 326 8.43 -20.85 -11.96
CA THR A 326 7.88 -20.60 -10.63
C THR A 326 7.74 -19.13 -10.35
N VAL A 327 6.75 -18.76 -9.54
CA VAL A 327 6.51 -17.41 -9.04
C VAL A 327 6.61 -17.37 -7.52
N THR A 328 7.02 -16.21 -6.99
CA THR A 328 7.15 -15.98 -5.55
C THR A 328 5.95 -15.19 -5.02
N LEU A 329 5.18 -15.80 -4.12
CA LEU A 329 4.13 -15.12 -3.37
C LEU A 329 4.63 -14.82 -1.96
N VAL A 330 4.62 -13.55 -1.57
CA VAL A 330 4.97 -13.09 -0.23
C VAL A 330 3.71 -12.58 0.48
N ASP A 331 3.38 -13.20 1.61
CA ASP A 331 2.32 -12.78 2.50
C ASP A 331 2.90 -12.22 3.80
N THR A 332 2.51 -11.01 4.18
CA THR A 332 3.03 -10.29 5.33
C THR A 332 1.89 -9.88 6.24
N MET A 333 1.85 -10.45 7.43
CA MET A 333 0.91 -10.13 8.48
C MET A 333 1.58 -9.30 9.57
N THR A 334 0.94 -8.21 9.97
CA THR A 334 1.42 -7.32 11.03
C THR A 334 0.39 -7.16 12.14
N TYR A 335 0.85 -7.14 13.38
CA TYR A 335 0.01 -6.93 14.55
C TYR A 335 0.80 -6.28 15.71
N THR A 336 0.07 -5.63 16.62
CA THR A 336 0.68 -5.02 17.80
C THR A 336 0.68 -5.98 18.98
N HIS A 337 1.85 -6.21 19.58
CA HIS A 337 2.07 -6.95 20.82
C HIS A 337 2.54 -5.99 21.91
N ASN A 338 1.83 -5.94 23.04
CA ASN A 338 2.24 -5.15 24.21
C ASN A 338 1.68 -5.75 25.51
N SER A 339 2.03 -5.16 26.64
CA SER A 339 1.55 -5.57 27.96
C SER A 339 0.03 -5.58 28.13
N ASP A 340 -0.68 -4.77 27.35
CA ASP A 340 -2.12 -4.54 27.50
C ASP A 340 -2.93 -5.61 26.78
N ASN A 341 -2.45 -6.11 25.64
CA ASN A 341 -3.12 -7.16 24.87
C ASN A 341 -2.47 -8.55 24.99
N ASN A 342 -1.16 -8.60 25.24
CA ASN A 342 -0.32 -9.80 25.14
C ASN A 342 -0.62 -10.64 23.89
N LEU A 343 -0.91 -9.99 22.76
CA LEU A 343 -1.34 -10.68 21.54
C LEU A 343 -0.17 -11.46 20.95
N SER A 344 -0.38 -12.75 20.71
CA SER A 344 0.51 -13.61 19.94
C SER A 344 -0.25 -14.20 18.77
N VAL A 345 0.40 -14.33 17.61
CA VAL A 345 -0.18 -14.92 16.41
C VAL A 345 0.85 -15.88 15.81
N SER A 346 0.46 -17.13 15.61
CA SER A 346 1.36 -18.19 15.12
C SER A 346 0.72 -18.98 13.98
N LEU A 347 1.54 -19.36 13.00
CA LEU A 347 1.12 -20.14 11.84
C LEU A 347 0.72 -21.55 12.29
N ARG A 348 -0.48 -21.98 11.93
CA ARG A 348 -1.03 -23.28 12.30
C ARG A 348 -0.83 -24.34 11.22
N ASP A 349 -1.23 -24.03 10.00
CA ASP A 349 -1.18 -24.94 8.86
C ASP A 349 -1.23 -24.16 7.55
N VAL A 350 -0.69 -24.78 6.50
CA VAL A 350 -0.56 -24.25 5.14
C VAL A 350 -0.92 -25.35 4.16
N LYS A 351 -1.70 -25.01 3.13
CA LYS A 351 -2.02 -25.89 2.01
C LYS A 351 -2.15 -25.10 0.72
N VAL A 352 -1.84 -25.73 -0.40
CA VAL A 352 -2.00 -25.17 -1.75
C VAL A 352 -2.91 -26.08 -2.56
N TYR A 353 -3.85 -25.50 -3.28
CA TYR A 353 -4.78 -26.21 -4.15
C TYR A 353 -4.75 -25.63 -5.56
N ARG A 354 -5.13 -26.42 -6.56
CA ARG A 354 -5.47 -25.89 -7.88
C ARG A 354 -6.74 -25.03 -7.77
N TYR A 355 -6.81 -23.95 -8.53
CA TYR A 355 -8.03 -23.15 -8.65
C TYR A 355 -8.95 -23.78 -9.71
N ASP A 356 -10.14 -24.21 -9.30
CA ASP A 356 -11.15 -24.81 -10.18
C ASP A 356 -12.38 -23.92 -10.31
N LYS A 357 -12.41 -23.11 -11.38
CA LYS A 357 -13.53 -22.22 -11.71
C LYS A 357 -14.86 -22.94 -11.98
N ASN A 358 -14.81 -24.23 -12.30
CA ASN A 358 -16.01 -25.02 -12.61
C ASN A 358 -16.61 -25.65 -11.35
N LYS A 359 -15.94 -25.50 -10.20
CA LYS A 359 -16.45 -25.99 -8.93
C LYS A 359 -17.77 -25.28 -8.59
N LYS A 360 -18.69 -26.07 -8.06
CA LYS A 360 -19.97 -25.57 -7.54
C LYS A 360 -19.97 -25.68 -6.03
N ASN A 361 -20.62 -24.71 -5.40
CA ASN A 361 -20.95 -24.75 -3.99
C ASN A 361 -22.00 -25.85 -3.74
N ASP A 362 -22.20 -26.23 -2.47
CA ASP A 362 -23.16 -27.26 -2.06
C ASP A 362 -24.61 -26.94 -2.49
N ASP A 363 -24.93 -25.66 -2.65
CA ASP A 363 -26.23 -25.17 -3.13
C ASP A 363 -26.36 -25.19 -4.67
N GLY A 364 -25.35 -25.66 -5.39
CA GLY A 364 -25.30 -25.76 -6.84
C GLY A 364 -24.92 -24.45 -7.57
N THR A 365 -24.67 -23.37 -6.84
CA THR A 365 -24.16 -22.10 -7.41
C THR A 365 -22.69 -22.24 -7.83
N ALA A 366 -22.25 -21.44 -8.80
CA ALA A 366 -20.84 -21.39 -9.16
C ALA A 366 -20.01 -20.86 -7.98
N CYS A 367 -18.87 -21.49 -7.71
CA CYS A 367 -17.92 -20.97 -6.73
C CYS A 367 -17.43 -19.57 -7.11
N LYS A 368 -16.95 -18.82 -6.14
CA LYS A 368 -16.27 -17.54 -6.37
C LYS A 368 -14.96 -17.48 -5.60
N ASP A 369 -13.93 -16.93 -6.25
CA ASP A 369 -12.60 -16.69 -5.66
C ASP A 369 -12.10 -17.88 -4.82
N SER A 370 -11.84 -17.67 -3.52
CA SER A 370 -11.27 -18.66 -2.62
C SER A 370 -12.15 -19.87 -2.34
N GLN A 371 -13.41 -19.89 -2.80
CA GLN A 371 -14.29 -21.07 -2.73
C GLN A 371 -14.00 -22.08 -3.85
N CYS A 372 -13.33 -21.66 -4.92
CA CYS A 372 -13.01 -22.46 -6.10
C CYS A 372 -11.80 -23.39 -5.87
N ILE A 373 -11.82 -24.15 -4.77
CA ILE A 373 -10.74 -25.05 -4.35
C ILE A 373 -10.83 -26.38 -5.11
N GLY A 374 -9.86 -26.68 -5.97
CA GLY A 374 -9.74 -27.96 -6.67
C GLY A 374 -8.93 -29.00 -5.91
N GLU A 375 -8.12 -29.77 -6.64
CA GLU A 375 -7.20 -30.77 -6.09
C GLU A 375 -6.08 -30.12 -5.25
N GLU A 376 -5.68 -30.77 -4.15
CA GLU A 376 -4.53 -30.35 -3.34
C GLU A 376 -3.25 -30.54 -4.16
N VAL A 377 -2.43 -29.50 -4.23
CA VAL A 377 -1.14 -29.54 -4.92
C VAL A 377 -0.17 -30.35 -4.05
N PRO A 378 0.54 -31.34 -4.62
CA PRO A 378 1.53 -32.11 -3.88
C PRO A 378 2.65 -31.23 -3.29
N LEU A 379 3.17 -31.60 -2.12
CA LEU A 379 4.23 -30.83 -1.42
C LEU A 379 5.53 -30.76 -2.23
N GLU A 380 5.75 -31.64 -3.21
CA GLU A 380 6.89 -31.59 -4.11
C GLU A 380 6.80 -30.50 -5.20
N GLU A 381 5.62 -29.91 -5.42
CA GLU A 381 5.40 -28.90 -6.46
C GLU A 381 5.48 -27.46 -5.95
N TYR A 382 5.55 -27.25 -4.64
CA TYR A 382 5.68 -25.94 -4.04
C TYR A 382 6.51 -25.99 -2.76
N SER A 383 7.08 -24.86 -2.37
CA SER A 383 7.73 -24.71 -1.07
C SER A 383 7.24 -23.46 -0.38
N TYR A 384 7.43 -23.39 0.94
CA TYR A 384 7.21 -22.14 1.67
C TYR A 384 8.20 -21.97 2.82
N GLN A 385 8.42 -20.72 3.20
CA GLN A 385 9.18 -20.34 4.39
C GLN A 385 8.29 -19.50 5.29
N TYR A 386 8.49 -19.60 6.59
CA TYR A 386 7.80 -18.81 7.59
C TYR A 386 8.79 -18.14 8.52
N GLU A 387 8.72 -16.82 8.58
CA GLU A 387 9.56 -15.98 9.42
C GLU A 387 8.68 -15.10 10.31
N HIS A 388 9.12 -14.85 11.54
CA HIS A 388 8.50 -13.86 12.40
C HIS A 388 9.55 -12.92 13.00
N SER A 389 9.19 -11.65 13.17
CA SER A 389 10.12 -10.62 13.66
C SER A 389 9.40 -9.47 14.37
N GLY A 390 10.18 -8.63 15.06
CA GLY A 390 9.71 -7.44 15.75
C GLY A 390 9.27 -7.68 17.19
N ASP A 391 9.29 -6.62 18.00
CA ASP A 391 8.93 -6.69 19.43
C ASP A 391 7.49 -6.24 19.65
N THR A 392 7.22 -4.94 19.47
CA THR A 392 5.90 -4.32 19.66
C THR A 392 5.05 -4.36 18.40
N GLN A 393 5.64 -4.09 17.24
CA GLN A 393 4.99 -4.29 15.94
C GLN A 393 5.57 -5.55 15.35
N ARG A 394 4.86 -6.66 15.55
CA ARG A 394 5.29 -7.97 15.09
C ARG A 394 4.86 -8.19 13.66
N THR A 395 5.73 -8.85 12.91
CA THR A 395 5.51 -9.20 11.51
C THR A 395 5.73 -10.70 11.34
N ASN A 396 4.76 -11.36 10.72
CA ASN A 396 4.82 -12.75 10.30
C ASN A 396 4.81 -12.78 8.76
N THR A 397 5.84 -13.37 8.15
CA THR A 397 6.02 -13.42 6.70
C THR A 397 5.97 -14.87 6.23
N LEU A 398 5.10 -15.17 5.28
CA LEU A 398 5.11 -16.41 4.51
C LEU A 398 5.62 -16.13 3.10
N THR A 399 6.66 -16.84 2.69
CA THR A 399 7.21 -16.74 1.35
C THR A 399 7.02 -18.07 0.65
N PHE A 400 6.19 -18.10 -0.39
CA PHE A 400 5.91 -19.29 -1.18
C PHE A 400 6.66 -19.26 -2.50
N THR A 401 7.18 -20.41 -2.91
CA THR A 401 7.56 -20.68 -4.31
C THR A 401 6.48 -21.57 -4.91
N LEU A 402 5.74 -21.04 -5.88
CA LEU A 402 4.58 -21.70 -6.50
C LEU A 402 4.84 -21.95 -7.99
N PRO A 403 4.22 -22.97 -8.62
CA PRO A 403 4.33 -23.15 -10.06
C PRO A 403 3.70 -21.97 -10.80
N ASP A 404 4.41 -21.43 -11.81
CA ASP A 404 3.88 -20.38 -12.68
C ASP A 404 2.88 -20.94 -13.70
N ALA A 405 2.17 -20.06 -14.41
CA ALA A 405 1.11 -20.36 -15.37
C ALA A 405 0.01 -21.28 -14.81
N THR A 406 -0.07 -21.41 -13.49
CA THR A 406 -0.96 -22.33 -12.81
C THR A 406 -1.92 -21.54 -11.91
N PRO A 407 -3.24 -21.65 -12.15
CA PRO A 407 -4.26 -21.16 -11.22
C PRO A 407 -4.22 -21.91 -9.89
N LEU A 408 -4.06 -21.18 -8.78
CA LEU A 408 -3.91 -21.75 -7.44
C LEU A 408 -4.78 -21.05 -6.39
N VAL A 409 -5.07 -21.75 -5.31
CA VAL A 409 -5.59 -21.20 -4.05
C VAL A 409 -4.65 -21.63 -2.93
N VAL A 410 -3.96 -20.66 -2.33
CA VAL A 410 -3.14 -20.87 -1.13
C VAL A 410 -4.02 -20.63 0.09
N THR A 411 -4.14 -21.61 0.97
CA THR A 411 -4.89 -21.49 2.22
C THR A 411 -3.95 -21.68 3.41
N TYR A 412 -4.13 -20.89 4.45
CA TYR A 412 -3.38 -21.08 5.69
C TYR A 412 -4.15 -20.49 6.86
N ASN A 413 -3.86 -21.04 8.03
CA ASN A 413 -4.54 -20.66 9.26
C ASN A 413 -3.54 -20.03 10.22
N TYR A 414 -3.88 -18.87 10.75
CA TYR A 414 -3.21 -18.32 11.91
C TYR A 414 -4.03 -18.60 13.16
N ARG A 415 -3.36 -19.01 14.24
CA ARG A 415 -3.96 -19.05 15.57
C ARG A 415 -3.50 -17.83 16.34
N TYR A 416 -4.41 -17.20 17.08
CA TYR A 416 -4.08 -16.10 17.96
C TYR A 416 -4.42 -16.40 19.42
N ALA A 417 -3.66 -15.80 20.33
CA ALA A 417 -3.88 -15.85 21.78
C ALA A 417 -3.55 -14.51 22.41
N GLY A 418 -4.10 -14.22 23.58
CA GLY A 418 -3.86 -12.98 24.33
C GLY A 418 -4.79 -12.84 25.53
N LYS A 419 -4.87 -11.65 26.11
CA LYS A 419 -5.75 -11.38 27.27
C LYS A 419 -7.23 -11.38 26.89
N LEU A 420 -8.05 -12.06 27.69
CA LEU A 420 -9.50 -12.19 27.49
C LEU A 420 -10.23 -10.85 27.47
N GLY A 421 -11.24 -10.73 26.60
CA GLY A 421 -12.16 -9.57 26.58
C GLY A 421 -11.58 -8.27 26.03
N ASN A 422 -10.35 -8.27 25.51
CA ASN A 422 -9.78 -7.09 24.84
C ASN A 422 -10.31 -6.98 23.39
N HIS A 423 -11.47 -6.33 23.24
CA HIS A 423 -12.15 -6.11 21.95
C HIS A 423 -11.65 -4.86 21.19
N ASN A 424 -11.04 -3.90 21.88
CA ASN A 424 -10.81 -2.55 21.38
C ASN A 424 -9.33 -2.31 21.09
N GLY A 425 -8.83 -2.78 19.94
CA GLY A 425 -7.53 -2.32 19.43
C GLY A 425 -6.66 -3.38 18.74
N ASN A 426 -7.00 -4.67 18.87
CA ASN A 426 -6.23 -5.74 18.24
C ASN A 426 -6.61 -5.87 16.75
N THR A 427 -5.96 -5.07 15.92
CA THR A 427 -6.07 -5.15 14.47
C THR A 427 -4.93 -6.01 13.94
N ILE A 428 -5.30 -7.08 13.24
CA ILE A 428 -4.35 -7.92 12.48
C ILE A 428 -4.53 -7.51 11.02
N ALA A 429 -3.49 -6.92 10.45
CA ALA A 429 -3.44 -6.59 9.03
C ALA A 429 -2.63 -7.67 8.31
N ASN A 430 -3.13 -8.16 7.19
CA ASN A 430 -2.43 -9.17 6.40
C ASN A 430 -2.47 -8.82 4.92
N LYS A 431 -1.32 -8.85 4.25
CA LYS A 431 -1.13 -8.44 2.87
C LYS A 431 -0.38 -9.52 2.08
N ALA A 432 -0.99 -9.98 1.00
CA ALA A 432 -0.35 -10.84 0.01
C ALA A 432 0.19 -9.98 -1.15
N SER A 433 1.33 -10.36 -1.69
CA SER A 433 1.96 -9.70 -2.84
C SER A 433 2.78 -10.69 -3.65
N MET A 434 2.88 -10.43 -4.94
CA MET A 434 3.74 -11.18 -5.84
C MET A 434 4.72 -10.21 -6.50
N GLU A 435 5.98 -10.61 -6.60
CA GLU A 435 7.03 -9.75 -7.16
C GLU A 435 6.68 -9.30 -8.58
N GLY A 436 6.81 -8.00 -8.87
CA GLY A 436 6.55 -7.44 -10.21
C GLY A 436 5.09 -7.38 -10.66
N VAL A 437 4.16 -7.97 -9.91
CA VAL A 437 2.75 -8.13 -10.30
C VAL A 437 1.86 -7.19 -9.47
N SER A 438 1.12 -7.67 -8.49
CA SER A 438 0.17 -6.87 -7.72
C SER A 438 0.14 -7.29 -6.26
N SER A 439 -0.50 -6.48 -5.42
CA SER A 439 -0.66 -6.78 -4.00
C SER A 439 -2.11 -6.65 -3.58
N SER A 440 -2.56 -7.54 -2.70
CA SER A 440 -3.93 -7.58 -2.16
C SER A 440 -3.87 -7.72 -0.64
N GLY A 441 -4.69 -6.96 0.08
CA GLY A 441 -4.64 -6.88 1.53
C GLY A 441 -6.01 -6.98 2.18
N THR A 442 -6.01 -7.46 3.42
CA THR A 442 -7.20 -7.55 4.29
C THR A 442 -6.80 -7.17 5.70
N SER A 443 -7.72 -6.55 6.45
CA SER A 443 -7.52 -6.26 7.86
C SER A 443 -8.70 -6.79 8.65
N VAL A 444 -8.44 -7.41 9.80
CA VAL A 444 -9.49 -7.92 10.68
C VAL A 444 -9.26 -7.45 12.11
N LYS A 445 -10.35 -7.12 12.80
CA LYS A 445 -10.35 -6.87 14.25
C LYS A 445 -10.68 -8.18 14.94
N VAL A 446 -9.82 -8.59 15.88
CA VAL A 446 -10.04 -9.82 16.63
C VAL A 446 -10.34 -9.53 18.09
N ALA A 447 -11.22 -10.34 18.66
CA ALA A 447 -11.42 -10.43 20.08
C ALA A 447 -10.93 -11.79 20.55
N VAL A 448 -10.18 -11.82 21.66
CA VAL A 448 -9.80 -13.08 22.29
C VAL A 448 -11.02 -13.62 23.01
N ASN A 449 -11.59 -14.68 22.46
CA ASN A 449 -12.73 -15.37 23.04
C ASN A 449 -12.23 -16.50 23.95
N ASP A 450 -12.85 -16.63 25.12
CA ASP A 450 -12.57 -17.66 26.13
C ASP A 450 -13.09 -19.06 25.71
N THR A 451 -13.27 -19.30 24.41
CA THR A 451 -13.92 -20.49 23.87
C THR A 451 -12.98 -21.69 23.79
N SER A 452 -12.29 -21.95 24.89
CA SER A 452 -11.88 -23.29 25.30
C SER A 452 -12.55 -23.57 26.65
N ALA A 453 -13.87 -23.71 26.63
CA ALA A 453 -14.64 -24.23 27.76
C ALA A 453 -14.09 -25.61 28.13
N GLY A 454 -13.17 -25.66 29.10
CA GLY A 454 -12.53 -26.87 29.62
C GLY A 454 -11.52 -27.54 28.68
N ALA A 455 -10.27 -27.68 29.15
CA ALA A 455 -9.33 -28.73 28.74
C ALA A 455 -8.43 -28.56 27.49
N THR A 456 -7.93 -27.36 27.17
CA THR A 456 -6.62 -27.27 26.47
C THR A 456 -5.74 -26.23 27.12
N HIS A 457 -4.90 -26.72 28.03
CA HIS A 457 -3.84 -25.99 28.73
C HIS A 457 -2.94 -25.25 27.74
N ASN A 458 -2.30 -24.16 28.18
CA ASN A 458 -1.26 -23.47 27.41
C ASN A 458 -0.32 -24.48 26.72
N LEU A 459 -0.27 -24.45 25.39
CA LEU A 459 0.27 -25.53 24.57
C LEU A 459 1.24 -24.95 23.54
N LEU A 460 2.50 -25.32 23.63
CA LEU A 460 3.52 -25.03 22.64
C LEU A 460 3.66 -26.21 21.68
N ARG A 461 3.55 -25.91 20.38
CA ARG A 461 3.74 -26.85 19.27
C ARG A 461 4.99 -26.45 18.53
N PHE A 462 5.98 -27.32 18.56
CA PHE A 462 7.25 -27.12 17.90
C PHE A 462 7.28 -27.95 16.62
N HIS A 463 7.57 -27.30 15.49
CA HIS A 463 7.64 -27.91 14.16
C HIS A 463 9.09 -27.94 13.69
N LYS A 464 9.68 -29.12 13.54
CA LYS A 464 11.02 -29.28 12.98
C LYS A 464 10.96 -29.42 11.47
N VAL A 465 11.62 -28.51 10.76
CA VAL A 465 11.54 -28.41 9.30
C VAL A 465 12.89 -28.14 8.63
N ASP A 466 12.94 -28.25 7.31
CA ASP A 466 14.05 -27.78 6.48
C ASP A 466 14.11 -26.24 6.49
N GLU A 467 15.30 -25.67 6.61
CA GLU A 467 15.54 -24.22 6.64
C GLU A 467 15.00 -23.47 5.43
N LYS A 468 15.01 -24.10 4.26
CA LYS A 468 14.61 -23.45 3.01
C LYS A 468 13.21 -23.83 2.56
N ASP A 469 12.59 -24.83 3.18
CA ASP A 469 11.29 -25.35 2.81
C ASP A 469 10.55 -25.99 4.00
N TYR A 470 9.63 -25.22 4.58
CA TYR A 470 8.88 -25.60 5.77
C TYR A 470 7.82 -26.66 5.47
N SER A 471 7.59 -27.01 4.20
CA SER A 471 6.77 -28.16 3.81
C SER A 471 7.48 -29.50 4.12
N ILE A 472 8.80 -29.48 4.24
CA ILE A 472 9.63 -30.65 4.57
C ILE A 472 9.80 -30.74 6.07
N THR A 473 9.05 -31.63 6.71
CA THR A 473 9.17 -31.90 8.15
C THR A 473 10.27 -32.92 8.44
N LEU A 474 10.93 -32.77 9.58
CA LEU A 474 12.07 -33.59 9.99
C LEU A 474 11.71 -34.41 11.23
N SER A 475 11.47 -35.70 11.02
CA SER A 475 11.15 -36.66 12.08
C SER A 475 12.41 -37.23 12.76
N GLY A 476 12.29 -37.77 13.98
CA GLY A 476 13.42 -38.40 14.68
C GLY A 476 14.53 -37.46 15.19
N VAL A 477 14.33 -36.14 15.16
CA VAL A 477 15.26 -35.16 15.73
C VAL A 477 15.11 -35.12 17.25
N LYS A 478 16.23 -35.17 17.98
CA LYS A 478 16.23 -35.24 19.45
C LYS A 478 16.57 -33.91 20.11
N PHE A 479 15.85 -33.62 21.18
CA PHE A 479 15.98 -32.42 21.99
C PHE A 479 16.13 -32.74 23.47
N ALA A 480 16.99 -31.99 24.14
CA ALA A 480 17.07 -31.93 25.60
C ALA A 480 16.30 -30.70 26.10
N LEU A 481 15.45 -30.91 27.11
CA LEU A 481 14.69 -29.85 27.78
C LEU A 481 15.30 -29.58 29.16
N TYR A 482 15.53 -28.30 29.46
CA TYR A 482 16.05 -27.83 30.74
C TYR A 482 15.11 -26.81 31.37
N ALA A 483 15.00 -26.79 32.69
CA ALA A 483 14.22 -25.85 33.48
C ALA A 483 15.14 -24.96 34.33
N TRP A 484 14.78 -23.70 34.49
CA TRP A 484 15.51 -22.77 35.34
C TRP A 484 15.30 -23.07 36.82
N ASN A 485 16.40 -23.36 37.53
CA ASN A 485 16.44 -23.52 38.96
C ASN A 485 17.16 -22.31 39.60
N PRO A 486 16.47 -21.40 40.30
CA PRO A 486 17.10 -20.24 40.93
C PRO A 486 18.03 -20.58 42.09
N GLU A 487 17.90 -21.76 42.69
CA GLU A 487 18.73 -22.22 43.82
C GLU A 487 20.03 -22.89 43.37
N ALA A 488 20.14 -23.26 42.09
CA ALA A 488 21.33 -23.87 41.52
C ALA A 488 22.54 -22.92 41.59
N ASN A 489 23.75 -23.48 41.48
CA ASN A 489 25.01 -22.74 41.54
C ASN A 489 25.12 -21.80 42.76
N ASN A 490 24.77 -22.29 43.96
CA ASN A 490 24.78 -21.51 45.21
C ASN A 490 23.85 -20.27 45.17
N GLY A 491 22.65 -20.40 44.60
CA GLY A 491 21.69 -19.31 44.48
C GLY A 491 21.98 -18.30 43.36
N GLN A 492 22.90 -18.63 42.44
CA GLN A 492 23.13 -17.85 41.21
C GLN A 492 22.16 -18.22 40.09
N GLY A 493 21.55 -19.41 40.19
CA GLY A 493 20.63 -19.98 39.22
C GLY A 493 21.33 -20.68 38.06
N ASP A 494 20.71 -21.74 37.55
CA ASP A 494 21.15 -22.47 36.36
C ASP A 494 19.98 -23.22 35.69
N TYR A 495 20.20 -23.66 34.45
CA TYR A 495 19.30 -24.55 33.73
C TYR A 495 19.66 -26.02 33.99
N GLU A 496 18.78 -26.75 34.67
CA GLU A 496 18.94 -28.17 35.00
C GLU A 496 18.01 -29.03 34.13
N SER A 497 18.32 -30.32 33.95
CA SER A 497 17.51 -31.22 33.11
C SER A 497 16.07 -31.29 33.62
N ALA A 498 15.10 -30.99 32.75
CA ALA A 498 13.68 -31.08 33.08
C ALA A 498 13.11 -32.47 32.80
N CYS A 499 13.69 -33.21 31.85
CA CYS A 499 13.28 -34.58 31.58
C CYS A 499 13.89 -35.52 32.64
N PRO A 500 13.11 -36.47 33.17
CA PRO A 500 13.61 -37.47 34.12
C PRO A 500 14.65 -38.38 33.45
N THR A 501 15.51 -38.98 34.27
CA THR A 501 16.39 -40.07 33.82
C THR A 501 15.56 -41.35 33.68
N THR A 502 15.88 -42.14 32.67
CA THR A 502 15.32 -43.49 32.51
C THR A 502 15.76 -44.40 33.65
N ASP A 503 15.08 -45.54 33.83
CA ASP A 503 15.46 -46.56 34.84
C ASP A 503 16.92 -47.04 34.69
N ASP A 504 17.50 -46.90 33.49
CA ASP A 504 18.88 -47.24 33.14
C ASP A 504 19.88 -46.09 33.35
N GLY A 505 19.43 -44.94 33.86
CA GLY A 505 20.24 -43.76 34.15
C GLY A 505 20.57 -42.88 32.95
N GLU A 506 20.01 -43.15 31.76
CA GLU A 506 20.17 -42.29 30.59
C GLU A 506 19.19 -41.11 30.62
N ASN A 507 19.64 -39.93 30.18
CA ASN A 507 18.77 -38.76 30.03
C ASN A 507 17.68 -39.03 28.99
N GLN A 508 16.43 -38.77 29.34
CA GLN A 508 15.33 -38.85 28.38
C GLN A 508 15.34 -37.63 27.47
N TYR A 509 15.26 -37.87 26.16
CA TYR A 509 15.17 -36.82 25.14
C TYR A 509 13.75 -36.77 24.57
N LEU A 510 13.35 -35.58 24.12
CA LEU A 510 12.18 -35.39 23.28
C LEU A 510 12.56 -35.70 21.84
N GLU A 511 11.75 -36.49 21.14
CA GLU A 511 11.99 -36.86 19.74
C GLU A 511 10.82 -36.42 18.87
N THR A 512 11.09 -35.68 17.79
CA THR A 512 10.05 -35.22 16.87
C THR A 512 9.34 -36.40 16.21
N ASP A 513 8.01 -36.35 16.14
CA ASP A 513 7.22 -37.44 15.53
C ASP A 513 7.34 -37.48 13.99
N LYS A 514 6.52 -38.34 13.36
CA LYS A 514 6.50 -38.52 11.89
C LYS A 514 6.18 -37.23 11.11
N ASP A 515 5.55 -36.25 11.75
CA ASP A 515 5.19 -34.96 11.16
C ASP A 515 6.19 -33.87 11.60
N GLY A 516 7.32 -34.24 12.22
CA GLY A 516 8.33 -33.32 12.71
C GLY A 516 7.94 -32.57 13.98
N MET A 517 6.94 -33.05 14.73
CA MET A 517 6.34 -32.29 15.82
C MET A 517 6.86 -32.66 17.21
N LEU A 518 7.02 -31.66 18.07
CA LEU A 518 7.01 -31.79 19.53
C LEU A 518 5.83 -31.02 20.15
N LEU A 519 5.31 -31.55 21.26
CA LEU A 519 4.18 -30.98 22.00
C LEU A 519 4.56 -30.72 23.45
N ILE A 520 4.60 -29.46 23.86
CA ILE A 520 4.92 -29.07 25.24
C ILE A 520 3.70 -28.38 25.85
N SER A 521 3.14 -28.94 26.93
CA SER A 521 1.95 -28.40 27.59
C SER A 521 2.25 -27.98 29.02
N ALA A 522 1.65 -26.88 29.46
CA ALA A 522 1.60 -26.57 30.88
C ALA A 522 0.72 -27.58 31.63
N LYS A 523 1.16 -27.98 32.82
CA LYS A 523 0.42 -28.87 33.71
C LYS A 523 -0.93 -28.26 34.11
N ALA A 524 -1.93 -29.12 34.24
CA ALA A 524 -3.25 -28.72 34.69
C ALA A 524 -3.21 -28.19 36.13
N SER A 525 -4.08 -27.21 36.40
CA SER A 525 -4.35 -26.52 37.67
C SER A 525 -4.35 -27.38 38.96
N GLN A 526 -4.48 -28.71 38.92
CA GLN A 526 -4.51 -29.55 40.12
C GLN A 526 -3.15 -30.18 40.53
N SER A 527 -2.04 -29.83 39.87
CA SER A 527 -0.75 -30.54 40.02
C SER A 527 0.43 -29.63 40.38
N GLU A 528 0.20 -28.64 41.24
CA GLU A 528 1.27 -27.75 41.75
C GLU A 528 2.35 -28.58 42.47
N GLY A 529 3.62 -28.41 42.07
CA GLY A 529 4.77 -29.09 42.68
C GLY A 529 5.10 -30.50 42.16
N SER A 530 4.42 -30.98 41.11
CA SER A 530 4.82 -32.23 40.43
C SER A 530 6.06 -32.02 39.55
N GLU A 531 6.94 -33.02 39.46
CA GLU A 531 8.11 -33.01 38.58
C GLU A 531 7.70 -32.90 37.11
N ASP A 532 8.54 -32.27 36.29
CA ASP A 532 8.32 -32.23 34.84
C ASP A 532 8.40 -33.65 34.26
N SER A 533 7.65 -33.89 33.18
CA SER A 533 7.64 -35.20 32.55
C SER A 533 7.85 -35.08 31.05
N CYS A 534 8.63 -36.01 30.51
CA CYS A 534 8.88 -36.15 29.08
C CYS A 534 8.47 -37.55 28.63
N SER A 535 7.90 -37.67 27.44
CA SER A 535 7.55 -38.96 26.86
C SER A 535 7.43 -38.84 25.34
N GLY A 536 8.33 -39.50 24.61
CA GLY A 536 8.39 -39.46 23.16
C GLY A 536 8.50 -38.03 22.64
N ASN A 537 7.48 -37.58 21.90
CA ASN A 537 7.42 -36.23 21.35
C ASN A 537 6.72 -35.21 22.27
N THR A 538 6.41 -35.57 23.53
CA THR A 538 5.60 -34.74 24.44
C THR A 538 6.30 -34.39 25.74
N ALA A 539 6.04 -33.19 26.27
CA ALA A 539 6.46 -32.78 27.61
C ALA A 539 5.33 -32.08 28.37
N SER A 540 5.28 -32.30 29.68
CA SER A 540 4.38 -31.62 30.61
C SER A 540 5.20 -30.83 31.62
N ILE A 541 5.01 -29.51 31.63
CA ILE A 541 5.89 -28.57 32.33
C ILE A 541 5.13 -27.64 33.29
N ASN A 542 5.83 -27.10 34.28
CA ASN A 542 5.26 -26.08 35.18
C ASN A 542 5.14 -24.71 34.48
N SER A 543 4.00 -24.02 34.67
CA SER A 543 3.83 -22.62 34.26
C SER A 543 4.76 -21.68 35.03
N ASN A 544 5.03 -20.50 34.48
CA ASN A 544 5.86 -19.43 35.06
C ASN A 544 7.31 -19.85 35.38
N VAL A 545 7.80 -20.94 34.80
CA VAL A 545 9.21 -21.37 34.85
C VAL A 545 9.84 -21.14 33.48
N ALA A 546 11.05 -20.58 33.43
CA ALA A 546 11.82 -20.46 32.20
C ALA A 546 12.44 -21.80 31.81
N TYR A 547 12.25 -22.19 30.55
CA TYR A 547 12.81 -23.40 29.96
C TYR A 547 13.80 -23.08 28.85
N LYS A 548 14.67 -24.05 28.58
CA LYS A 548 15.65 -24.04 27.49
C LYS A 548 15.57 -25.38 26.75
N LEU A 549 15.28 -25.34 25.45
CA LEU A 549 15.21 -26.50 24.55
C LEU A 549 16.46 -26.52 23.65
N VAL A 550 17.18 -27.64 23.59
CA VAL A 550 18.45 -27.76 22.88
C VAL A 550 18.44 -28.96 21.95
N GLU A 551 18.76 -28.77 20.67
CA GLU A 551 18.93 -29.89 19.73
C GLU A 551 20.21 -30.67 20.07
N VAL A 552 20.06 -31.97 20.30
CA VAL A 552 21.17 -32.86 20.63
C VAL A 552 21.51 -33.84 19.50
N GLU A 553 20.52 -34.16 18.65
CA GLU A 553 20.71 -35.03 17.49
C GLU A 553 19.83 -34.56 16.33
N ALA A 554 20.46 -34.25 15.19
CA ALA A 554 19.77 -33.79 13.99
C ALA A 554 19.29 -34.95 13.11
N HIS A 555 18.32 -34.66 12.23
CA HIS A 555 17.91 -35.61 11.18
C HIS A 555 19.10 -35.97 10.27
N SER A 556 19.18 -37.22 9.83
CA SER A 556 20.21 -37.66 8.88
C SER A 556 20.21 -36.81 7.61
N GLY A 557 21.37 -36.29 7.20
CA GLY A 557 21.50 -35.40 6.06
C GLY A 557 21.26 -33.91 6.37
N TYR A 558 21.08 -33.54 7.63
CA TYR A 558 20.92 -32.17 8.11
C TYR A 558 22.00 -31.79 9.12
N GLU A 559 22.37 -30.52 9.13
CA GLU A 559 23.25 -29.93 10.14
C GLU A 559 22.46 -29.73 11.44
N LYS A 560 23.09 -30.03 12.59
CA LYS A 560 22.51 -29.78 13.92
C LYS A 560 22.64 -28.29 14.24
N THR A 561 21.60 -27.68 14.80
CA THR A 561 21.69 -26.35 15.37
C THR A 561 22.32 -26.38 16.76
N ASP A 562 23.21 -25.43 17.03
CA ASP A 562 23.76 -25.22 18.37
C ASP A 562 23.02 -24.10 19.12
N GLN A 563 22.02 -23.46 18.48
CA GLN A 563 21.24 -22.41 19.13
C GLN A 563 20.17 -23.02 20.06
N PRO A 564 20.20 -22.73 21.37
CA PRO A 564 19.14 -23.11 22.28
C PRO A 564 17.92 -22.19 22.08
N TYR A 565 16.74 -22.72 22.40
CA TYR A 565 15.51 -21.93 22.45
C TYR A 565 14.99 -21.77 23.86
N TYR A 566 14.69 -20.52 24.21
CA TYR A 566 14.19 -20.16 25.53
C TYR A 566 12.71 -19.84 25.46
N PHE A 567 11.95 -20.33 26.44
CA PHE A 567 10.52 -20.04 26.52
C PHE A 567 10.01 -20.14 27.96
N MET A 568 8.91 -19.44 28.23
CA MET A 568 8.17 -19.55 29.48
C MET A 568 6.68 -19.51 29.17
N ILE A 569 5.93 -20.54 29.58
CA ILE A 569 4.48 -20.51 29.50
C ILE A 569 3.93 -19.72 30.69
N VAL A 570 3.23 -18.63 30.44
CA VAL A 570 2.74 -17.71 31.48
C VAL A 570 1.36 -18.12 32.00
N ASP A 571 1.19 -18.00 33.31
CA ASP A 571 -0.09 -18.12 34.01
C ASP A 571 -0.30 -16.89 34.90
N ASP A 572 -1.49 -16.30 34.85
CA ASP A 572 -1.82 -15.09 35.61
C ASP A 572 -1.88 -15.35 37.13
N ASP A 573 -2.13 -16.60 37.55
CA ASP A 573 -2.12 -16.99 38.96
C ASP A 573 -0.69 -17.21 39.48
N THR A 574 0.04 -16.10 39.62
CA THR A 574 1.41 -16.08 40.16
C THR A 574 1.51 -16.48 41.63
N SER A 575 0.37 -16.53 42.34
CA SER A 575 0.32 -17.05 43.71
C SER A 575 0.43 -18.57 43.73
N LYS A 576 -0.14 -19.22 42.71
CA LYS A 576 -0.09 -20.67 42.48
C LYS A 576 1.12 -21.12 41.68
N TRP A 577 1.55 -20.30 40.72
CA TRP A 577 2.71 -20.59 39.88
C TRP A 577 3.73 -19.46 40.02
N PRO A 578 4.62 -19.50 41.02
CA PRO A 578 5.63 -18.46 41.21
C PRO A 578 6.56 -18.34 40.01
N VAL A 579 6.88 -17.10 39.62
CA VAL A 579 7.77 -16.82 38.49
C VAL A 579 9.21 -17.21 38.82
N LYS A 580 9.79 -18.11 38.02
CA LYS A 580 11.18 -18.58 38.12
C LYS A 580 11.89 -18.42 36.77
N LYS A 581 12.65 -17.34 36.61
CA LYS A 581 13.41 -17.05 35.39
C LYS A 581 14.67 -16.22 35.66
N PRO A 582 15.66 -16.22 34.76
CA PRO A 582 16.79 -15.29 34.80
C PRO A 582 16.35 -13.82 34.84
N LYS A 583 17.20 -12.95 35.40
CA LYS A 583 16.90 -11.50 35.53
C LYS A 583 16.78 -10.81 34.17
N ASP A 584 17.55 -11.27 33.20
CA ASP A 584 17.65 -10.80 31.81
C ASP A 584 16.79 -11.62 30.84
N PHE A 585 15.84 -12.43 31.35
CA PHE A 585 14.93 -13.19 30.50
C PHE A 585 14.02 -12.27 29.68
N GLU A 586 14.16 -12.33 28.35
CA GLU A 586 13.45 -11.45 27.43
C GLU A 586 11.93 -11.75 27.45
N SER A 587 11.11 -10.69 27.49
CA SER A 587 9.64 -10.83 27.49
C SER A 587 9.09 -11.43 26.20
N THR A 588 9.86 -11.42 25.11
CA THR A 588 9.53 -12.05 23.84
C THR A 588 9.44 -13.57 23.93
N TYR A 589 10.11 -14.20 24.91
CA TYR A 589 10.05 -15.64 25.19
C TYR A 589 8.85 -16.05 26.05
N GLU A 590 8.00 -15.10 26.44
CA GLU A 590 6.79 -15.37 27.22
C GLU A 590 5.62 -15.77 26.30
N ILE A 591 5.07 -16.96 26.53
CA ILE A 591 4.03 -17.57 25.71
C ILE A 591 2.73 -17.64 26.51
N THR A 592 1.63 -17.25 25.87
CA THR A 592 0.27 -17.44 26.39
C THR A 592 -0.60 -18.20 25.40
N GLY A 593 -1.48 -19.06 25.92
CA GLY A 593 -2.40 -19.85 25.11
C GLY A 593 -1.70 -20.93 24.28
N ILE A 594 -2.22 -21.18 23.08
CA ILE A 594 -1.67 -22.16 22.15
C ILE A 594 -0.77 -21.44 21.14
N TYR A 595 0.49 -21.84 21.09
CA TYR A 595 1.52 -21.22 20.25
C TYR A 595 2.20 -22.28 19.37
N ASN A 596 2.49 -21.91 18.12
CA ASN A 596 3.25 -22.74 17.19
C ASN A 596 4.58 -22.05 16.88
N ASP A 597 5.67 -22.80 16.94
CA ASP A 597 7.00 -22.34 16.59
C ASP A 597 7.70 -23.31 15.64
N TYR A 598 8.61 -22.80 14.81
CA TYR A 598 9.25 -23.54 13.72
C TYR A 598 10.76 -23.50 13.87
N PHE A 599 11.38 -24.67 13.81
CA PHE A 599 12.80 -24.85 13.99
C PHE A 599 13.42 -25.52 12.79
N THR A 600 14.38 -24.82 12.22
CA THR A 600 14.96 -25.16 10.94
C THR A 600 16.28 -25.88 11.11
N ASN A 601 16.56 -26.85 10.24
CA ASN A 601 17.92 -27.33 10.03
C ASN A 601 18.31 -27.11 8.58
N LYS A 602 19.58 -26.77 8.38
CA LYS A 602 20.16 -26.67 7.06
C LYS A 602 20.52 -28.04 6.52
N LYS A 603 20.11 -28.32 5.28
CA LYS A 603 20.44 -29.58 4.59
C LYS A 603 21.94 -29.64 4.25
N ILE A 604 22.59 -30.76 4.54
CA ILE A 604 24.00 -30.99 4.21
C ILE A 604 24.12 -31.18 2.69
N HIS A 605 24.81 -30.26 2.01
CA HIS A 605 25.15 -30.44 0.61
C HIS A 605 26.34 -31.40 0.47
N CYS A 606 26.08 -32.66 0.12
CA CYS A 606 27.14 -33.56 -0.33
C CYS A 606 27.73 -33.04 -1.64
N GLY A 607 28.96 -32.53 -1.61
CA GLY A 607 29.69 -32.14 -2.82
C GLY A 607 29.75 -33.29 -3.82
N ARG A 608 29.41 -33.02 -5.10
CA ARG A 608 29.55 -33.99 -6.19
C ARG A 608 30.98 -34.54 -6.22
N ALA A 609 31.13 -35.86 -6.10
CA ALA A 609 32.41 -36.52 -6.30
C ALA A 609 32.84 -36.36 -7.77
N ALA A 610 33.87 -35.54 -8.02
CA ALA A 610 34.50 -35.48 -9.33
C ALA A 610 35.38 -36.73 -9.53
N ILE A 611 34.90 -37.70 -10.30
CA ILE A 611 35.70 -38.85 -10.72
C ILE A 611 36.66 -38.38 -11.81
N ASN A 612 37.91 -38.06 -11.44
CA ASN A 612 38.96 -37.79 -12.41
C ASN A 612 39.70 -39.09 -12.75
N ARG A 613 39.52 -39.63 -13.97
CA ARG A 613 40.32 -40.75 -14.46
C ARG A 613 41.67 -40.23 -14.96
N ARG A 614 42.73 -40.44 -14.18
CA ARG A 614 44.10 -40.50 -14.70
C ARG A 614 44.79 -41.77 -14.21
N ASN A 615 45.33 -42.54 -15.17
CA ASN A 615 46.23 -43.67 -14.99
C ASN A 615 45.74 -44.84 -14.13
N GLY A 616 44.58 -45.42 -14.46
CA GLY A 616 44.24 -46.81 -14.09
C GLY A 616 44.05 -47.13 -12.61
N ARG A 617 44.12 -46.15 -11.70
CA ARG A 617 43.80 -46.31 -10.26
C ARG A 617 42.67 -45.37 -9.86
N ARG A 618 41.62 -45.92 -9.25
CA ARG A 618 40.55 -45.13 -8.62
C ARG A 618 41.13 -44.47 -7.36
N VAL A 619 41.23 -43.15 -7.37
CA VAL A 619 41.50 -42.36 -6.17
C VAL A 619 40.28 -41.49 -5.93
N VAL A 620 39.60 -41.69 -4.81
CA VAL A 620 38.49 -40.85 -4.35
C VAL A 620 39.09 -39.73 -3.52
N HIS A 621 39.02 -38.49 -4.00
CA HIS A 621 39.35 -37.32 -3.20
C HIS A 621 38.06 -36.67 -2.69
N TRP A 622 37.86 -36.72 -1.37
CA TRP A 622 36.86 -35.91 -0.70
C TRP A 622 37.41 -34.50 -0.55
N ARG A 623 36.79 -33.50 -1.18
CA ARG A 623 37.01 -32.09 -0.84
C ARG A 623 35.84 -31.63 0.02
N ARG A 624 36.12 -31.22 1.26
CA ARG A 624 35.21 -30.38 2.04
C ARG A 624 35.07 -29.03 1.31
N SER A 625 33.85 -28.50 1.25
CA SER A 625 33.63 -27.08 0.99
C SER A 625 34.35 -26.30 2.08
N ALA A 626 35.22 -25.38 1.69
CA ALA A 626 36.01 -24.59 2.62
C ALA A 626 35.12 -23.48 3.19
N ASP A 627 34.55 -23.73 4.36
CA ASP A 627 34.14 -22.75 5.37
C ASP A 627 34.26 -23.43 6.74
N SER A 628 35.49 -23.53 7.25
CA SER A 628 35.84 -23.69 8.67
C SER A 628 37.33 -23.99 8.81
N ASP A 629 37.92 -23.43 9.86
CA ASP A 629 39.34 -23.27 10.13
C ASP A 629 40.20 -24.54 10.05
N GLY A 630 41.47 -24.31 9.68
CA GLY A 630 42.47 -25.31 9.38
C GLY A 630 42.90 -26.16 10.59
N GLY A 631 42.84 -27.47 10.39
CA GLY A 631 43.59 -28.47 11.15
C GLY A 631 43.99 -29.63 10.24
N GLU A 632 45.29 -29.81 10.01
CA GLU A 632 45.83 -30.95 9.24
C GLU A 632 45.61 -32.27 10.00
N LEU A 633 44.88 -33.21 9.39
CA LEU A 633 44.89 -34.62 9.82
C LEU A 633 45.86 -35.43 8.96
N ARG A 634 46.94 -35.93 9.58
CA ARG A 634 47.89 -36.88 8.99
C ARG A 634 47.21 -38.23 8.75
N ALA A 635 47.33 -38.75 7.53
CA ALA A 635 46.80 -40.06 7.15
C ALA A 635 47.50 -41.22 7.87
N GLY A 636 46.73 -42.01 8.63
CA GLY A 636 47.14 -43.30 9.17
C GLY A 636 47.07 -44.41 8.10
N ARG A 637 48.08 -45.29 8.08
CA ARG A 637 48.16 -46.49 7.21
C ARG A 637 47.08 -47.51 7.58
N ILE A 638 46.40 -48.03 6.56
CA ILE A 638 45.57 -49.25 6.65
C ILE A 638 46.50 -50.47 6.44
N PRO A 639 46.43 -51.55 7.25
CA PRO A 639 47.23 -52.76 7.06
C PRO A 639 46.72 -53.59 5.86
N GLN A 640 47.65 -54.14 5.06
CA GLN A 640 47.37 -55.16 4.05
C GLN A 640 47.11 -56.51 4.72
N GLU A 641 45.90 -57.05 4.60
CA GLU A 641 45.67 -58.49 4.74
C GLU A 641 46.21 -59.23 3.51
N ARG A 642 47.00 -60.29 3.77
CA ARG A 642 47.50 -61.22 2.77
C ARG A 642 46.42 -62.22 2.40
N GLN A 643 46.21 -62.42 1.11
CA GLN A 643 45.56 -63.60 0.56
C GLN A 643 46.43 -64.85 0.80
N THR A 644 45.81 -65.89 1.36
CA THR A 644 45.88 -67.28 0.88
C THR A 644 44.47 -67.81 0.81
#